data_AF-A0A9Q1HAL4-F1
#
_entry.id   AF-A0A9Q1HAL4-F1
#
_cell.length_a   1.000
_cell.length_b   1.000
_cell.length_c   1.000
_cell.angle_alpha   90.00
_cell.angle_beta   90.00
_cell.angle_gamma   90.00
#
_symmetry.space_group_name_H-M   'P 1'
#
loop_
_entity.id
_entity.type
_entity.pdbx_description
1 polymer ?
#
loop_
_entity_poly.entity_id
_entity_poly.type
_entity_poly.pdbx_seq_one_letter_code
_entity_poly.pdbx_strand_id
1 'polypeptide(L)'
;MEHQSRRVVDLEATLNQKTLRENLGMPPCSSHGGHSYTKQRRDYYFRKFMESMMELWSLQRQDYSAGNVVNEGDENIPNDFQIKTLLRDAEDCMRIVKEEEKRFKEEYEAYKFKNQQDCIVYRTLWFPQCMPVTEKLDFRQAEVSLGGGEIASFEKATIQYINQYFEENGVFRVPPFCFFTDKISISKKNTKKDLTLLSDEELRQLEGVLRKEQIDSFLAERNADRAVERVVNVLQQWAEKENDNMFIFTNYKYKDYLNKVKSIRVTDIKGDHDIMAISERHGVFFFQVKSCEPTENELNIHHKISFAFYQTMKDKFVFLQSNRDLSYVTSELPIYGFATLPNLTQDDVDKHFLCLYHMSSLLIETPLRSVDKFSKWIRRACSAARSTPLDPSFTHKQFRELCGRYVGLASSVTVPTVYAGIHKTGQKLRLNFLTPVQRRVCDCKHNFVIISGDSGSGKSLILAAKTRQILREVTAQKVKCHVNIVTCTDINDSLFCALKMSYQSSQQLEKYLRGENNITVSQFRLFHEEEEGPNFKVTPRLLVKMIQKLTVVKDGVQHHVLMDEVPFELLKQSQWHLDEVTYRVPPGSNVWLTVSTHTYRVDSRSARDPCWIKEYMPTKFHFEYLDFVKRVPMSLFKVIKEIQAITGDGHGGFSKCGHVIEGPKPLLYRLQKCTCQEEPMMDYMRCQCVDERVYETIKRVFRDLQNINDKQDITIVVHNLAISGTSFQDLKRLLNGTFAKMGIPLVWSTVLFKSSDQVETGSLTASDKPTLTLNKPGEISKRVARSNDEIVKSVQHGTVSSTNHYGTLPSVSEDGGVQNRCHTKVSVTKGCDEMKSDDVEEGADVKDTETSEFKDFQHPIMVVDIRTFIGCEGKILISLDQCGMFQHFPGQGGVGWHRISLVRCVAQYIYVTWPEQEAAQNWRKYISEYETDVFSRDNLTEEQLDFRKNQIRQGMEASYHQSCLEKLLTRNLFEEKYP
;
A
#
# COMPACT_ATOMS: atom_id res chain seq x y z
N MET A 1 -41.67 -50.96 49.57
CA MET A 1 -42.35 -49.71 49.15
C MET A 1 -41.41 -48.52 49.26
N GLU A 2 -40.92 -48.14 50.45
CA GLU A 2 -39.88 -47.09 50.60
C GLU A 2 -38.64 -47.34 49.71
N HIS A 3 -38.18 -48.58 49.63
CA HIS A 3 -37.04 -48.94 48.76
C HIS A 3 -37.34 -48.72 47.26
N GLN A 4 -38.58 -48.94 46.82
CA GLN A 4 -39.01 -48.70 45.44
C GLN A 4 -39.16 -47.19 45.16
N SER A 5 -39.69 -46.43 46.13
CA SER A 5 -39.76 -44.96 46.05
C SER A 5 -38.37 -44.31 45.99
N ARG A 6 -37.40 -44.79 46.77
CA ARG A 6 -35.99 -44.35 46.67
C ARG A 6 -35.38 -44.71 45.32
N ARG A 7 -35.67 -45.90 44.76
CA ARG A 7 -35.22 -46.26 43.41
C ARG A 7 -35.82 -45.37 42.33
N VAL A 8 -37.07 -44.92 42.46
CA VAL A 8 -37.70 -44.00 41.51
C VAL A 8 -37.08 -42.60 41.60
N VAL A 9 -36.83 -42.09 42.81
CA VAL A 9 -36.14 -40.80 43.02
C VAL A 9 -34.68 -40.87 42.55
N ASP A 10 -33.97 -41.98 42.79
CA ASP A 10 -32.61 -42.21 42.28
C ASP A 10 -32.59 -42.36 40.76
N LEU A 11 -33.61 -42.98 40.16
CA LEU A 11 -33.79 -43.05 38.71
C LEU A 11 -34.10 -41.67 38.13
N GLU A 12 -34.95 -40.86 38.75
CA GLU A 12 -35.22 -39.47 38.36
C GLU A 12 -33.97 -38.59 38.50
N ALA A 13 -33.18 -38.75 39.58
CA ALA A 13 -31.93 -38.02 39.78
C ALA A 13 -30.85 -38.43 38.77
N THR A 14 -30.75 -39.72 38.46
CA THR A 14 -29.79 -40.27 37.48
C THR A 14 -30.21 -39.91 36.05
N LEU A 15 -31.51 -39.92 35.73
CA LEU A 15 -32.05 -39.46 34.45
C LEU A 15 -31.90 -37.95 34.32
N ASN A 16 -32.18 -37.15 35.35
CA ASN A 16 -31.97 -35.70 35.30
C ASN A 16 -30.49 -35.34 35.17
N GLN A 17 -29.57 -36.01 35.88
CA GLN A 17 -28.12 -35.77 35.73
C GLN A 17 -27.56 -36.25 34.38
N LYS A 18 -28.04 -37.37 33.84
CA LYS A 18 -27.62 -37.88 32.53
C LYS A 18 -28.19 -37.02 31.39
N THR A 19 -29.44 -36.58 31.53
CA THR A 19 -30.10 -35.64 30.61
C THR A 19 -29.50 -34.23 30.69
N LEU A 20 -28.99 -33.79 31.85
CA LEU A 20 -28.25 -32.53 32.00
C LEU A 20 -26.83 -32.59 31.41
N ARG A 21 -26.15 -33.75 31.48
CA ARG A 21 -24.81 -33.93 30.87
C ARG A 21 -24.86 -34.17 29.36
N GLU A 22 -25.93 -34.77 28.84
CA GLU A 22 -26.11 -35.02 27.41
C GLU A 22 -26.72 -33.82 26.65
N ASN A 23 -27.19 -32.77 27.36
CA ASN A 23 -27.79 -31.56 26.76
C ASN A 23 -26.87 -30.32 26.70
N LEU A 24 -25.55 -30.46 26.92
CA LEU A 24 -24.61 -29.43 26.52
C LEU A 24 -24.35 -29.54 25.00
N GLY A 25 -25.23 -28.91 24.21
CA GLY A 25 -24.77 -28.25 22.98
C GLY A 25 -25.48 -28.53 21.65
N MET A 26 -26.70 -29.06 21.58
CA MET A 26 -27.48 -29.01 20.33
C MET A 26 -28.97 -28.68 20.57
N PRO A 27 -29.58 -27.75 19.82
CA PRO A 27 -31.01 -27.48 19.93
C PRO A 27 -31.82 -28.65 19.33
N PRO A 28 -33.03 -28.94 19.85
CA PRO A 28 -33.89 -29.97 19.30
C PRO A 28 -34.33 -29.59 17.88
N CYS A 29 -34.02 -30.45 16.92
CA CYS A 29 -34.35 -30.31 15.50
C CYS A 29 -35.88 -30.42 15.30
N SER A 30 -36.51 -29.32 14.94
CA SER A 30 -37.92 -29.24 14.55
C SER A 30 -38.05 -29.27 13.03
N SER A 31 -37.88 -30.43 12.40
CA SER A 31 -38.61 -30.78 11.16
C SER A 31 -38.40 -32.23 10.74
N HIS A 32 -39.48 -32.85 10.23
CA HIS A 32 -39.59 -34.14 9.51
C HIS A 32 -40.04 -35.40 10.29
N GLY A 33 -41.37 -35.54 10.39
CA GLY A 33 -42.16 -36.76 10.09
C GLY A 33 -41.96 -38.04 10.91
N GLY A 34 -40.79 -38.67 10.82
CA GLY A 34 -40.57 -40.03 11.35
C GLY A 34 -40.26 -40.06 12.85
N HIS A 35 -39.26 -39.29 13.29
CA HIS A 35 -38.82 -39.26 14.70
C HIS A 35 -39.85 -38.64 15.65
N SER A 36 -40.68 -37.73 15.13
CA SER A 36 -41.83 -37.16 15.86
C SER A 36 -42.82 -38.26 16.22
N TYR A 37 -43.06 -39.24 15.33
CA TYR A 37 -44.09 -40.25 15.51
C TYR A 37 -43.70 -41.31 16.54
N THR A 38 -42.46 -41.84 16.48
CA THR A 38 -41.92 -42.80 17.47
C THR A 38 -41.82 -42.15 18.86
N LYS A 39 -41.36 -40.89 18.94
CA LYS A 39 -41.32 -40.13 20.20
C LYS A 39 -42.73 -39.83 20.74
N GLN A 40 -43.66 -39.39 19.89
CA GLN A 40 -45.05 -39.15 20.30
C GLN A 40 -45.74 -40.43 20.76
N ARG A 41 -45.48 -41.58 20.11
CA ARG A 41 -46.01 -42.89 20.53
C ARG A 41 -45.41 -43.34 21.86
N ARG A 42 -44.09 -43.22 22.04
CA ARG A 42 -43.44 -43.47 23.34
C ARG A 42 -44.07 -42.61 24.44
N ASP A 43 -44.18 -41.30 24.21
CA ASP A 43 -44.72 -40.35 25.19
C ASP A 43 -46.22 -40.60 25.46
N TYR A 44 -46.97 -41.05 24.45
CA TYR A 44 -48.37 -41.47 24.58
C TYR A 44 -48.53 -42.73 25.46
N TYR A 45 -47.78 -43.80 25.19
CA TYR A 45 -47.85 -45.03 25.97
C TYR A 45 -47.27 -44.86 27.38
N PHE A 46 -46.29 -43.97 27.57
CA PHE A 46 -45.78 -43.62 28.88
C PHE A 46 -46.82 -42.86 29.70
N ARG A 47 -47.57 -41.95 29.07
CA ARG A 47 -48.71 -41.29 29.71
C ARG A 47 -49.80 -42.29 30.09
N LYS A 48 -50.13 -43.23 29.20
CA LYS A 48 -51.10 -44.30 29.48
C LYS A 48 -50.67 -45.21 30.64
N PHE A 49 -49.39 -45.57 30.69
CA PHE A 49 -48.82 -46.28 31.85
C PHE A 49 -49.00 -45.49 33.15
N MET A 50 -48.69 -44.19 33.15
CA MET A 50 -48.85 -43.34 34.33
C MET A 50 -50.32 -43.21 34.74
N GLU A 51 -51.25 -43.13 33.79
CA GLU A 51 -52.70 -43.17 34.04
C GLU A 51 -53.11 -44.48 34.73
N SER A 52 -52.71 -45.64 34.21
CA SER A 52 -53.02 -46.96 34.82
C SER A 52 -52.39 -47.12 36.21
N MET A 53 -51.18 -46.59 36.42
CA MET A 53 -50.52 -46.61 37.74
C MET A 53 -51.21 -45.68 38.74
N MET A 54 -51.70 -44.51 38.31
CA MET A 54 -52.48 -43.62 39.17
C MET A 54 -53.85 -44.21 39.50
N GLU A 55 -54.48 -44.91 38.56
CA GLU A 55 -55.75 -45.61 38.77
C GLU A 55 -55.56 -46.76 39.77
N LEU A 56 -54.54 -47.61 39.59
CA LEU A 56 -54.13 -48.63 40.57
C LEU A 56 -53.86 -48.03 41.95
N TRP A 57 -53.17 -46.89 42.00
CA TRP A 57 -52.89 -46.18 43.25
C TRP A 57 -54.16 -45.65 43.91
N SER A 58 -55.13 -45.14 43.14
CA SER A 58 -56.43 -44.70 43.66
C SER A 58 -57.27 -45.86 44.19
N LEU A 59 -57.26 -47.00 43.51
CA LEU A 59 -57.98 -48.21 43.93
C LEU A 59 -57.38 -48.80 45.22
N GLN A 60 -56.04 -48.86 45.32
CA GLN A 60 -55.36 -49.28 46.55
C GLN A 60 -55.55 -48.31 47.72
N ARG A 61 -55.74 -47.01 47.45
CA ARG A 61 -56.04 -46.03 48.50
C ARG A 61 -57.49 -46.09 48.97
N GLN A 62 -58.44 -46.41 48.09
CA GLN A 62 -59.83 -46.65 48.50
C GLN A 62 -59.92 -47.80 49.51
N ASP A 63 -59.15 -48.88 49.32
CA ASP A 63 -59.02 -49.98 50.29
C ASP A 63 -58.41 -49.55 51.63
N TYR A 64 -57.43 -48.63 51.62
CA TYR A 64 -56.81 -48.13 52.86
C TYR A 64 -57.69 -47.11 53.61
N SER A 65 -58.53 -46.34 52.92
CA SER A 65 -59.49 -45.41 53.56
C SER A 65 -60.77 -46.10 54.06
N ALA A 66 -61.10 -47.30 53.55
CA ALA A 66 -62.22 -48.11 54.03
C ALA A 66 -61.89 -48.90 55.32
N GLY A 67 -60.68 -48.75 55.86
CA GLY A 67 -60.23 -49.35 57.12
C GLY A 67 -60.96 -48.85 58.39
N ASN A 68 -61.99 -48.02 58.27
CA ASN A 68 -62.97 -47.77 59.32
C ASN A 68 -64.33 -47.42 58.69
N VAL A 69 -65.33 -48.26 58.96
CA VAL A 69 -66.74 -48.25 58.46
C VAL A 69 -66.94 -48.97 57.13
N VAL A 70 -67.02 -50.30 57.21
CA VAL A 70 -67.71 -51.14 56.22
C VAL A 70 -69.21 -50.87 56.36
N ASN A 71 -69.79 -50.11 55.44
CA ASN A 71 -71.22 -50.22 55.14
C ASN A 71 -71.37 -51.36 54.13
N GLU A 72 -72.04 -52.43 54.52
CA GLU A 72 -72.44 -53.53 53.65
C GLU A 72 -73.38 -52.98 52.56
N GLY A 73 -72.87 -52.67 51.36
CA GLY A 73 -73.70 -52.24 50.25
C GLY A 73 -73.01 -51.62 49.03
N ASP A 74 -71.72 -51.27 49.09
CA ASP A 74 -71.03 -50.68 47.93
C ASP A 74 -70.34 -51.76 47.08
N GLU A 75 -71.02 -52.22 46.01
CA GLU A 75 -70.56 -53.25 45.06
C GLU A 75 -69.42 -52.80 44.12
N ASN A 76 -68.66 -51.75 44.47
CA ASN A 76 -67.56 -51.24 43.64
C ASN A 76 -66.17 -51.46 44.26
N ILE A 77 -65.99 -52.52 45.06
CA ILE A 77 -64.63 -52.98 45.39
C ILE A 77 -64.05 -53.58 44.11
N PRO A 78 -62.93 -53.06 43.59
CA PRO A 78 -62.36 -53.56 42.35
C PRO A 78 -62.01 -55.03 42.54
N ASN A 79 -62.66 -55.91 41.77
CA ASN A 79 -62.38 -57.33 41.93
C ASN A 79 -60.91 -57.60 41.56
N ASP A 80 -60.32 -58.63 42.15
CA ASP A 80 -58.91 -59.02 41.90
C ASP A 80 -58.61 -59.16 40.39
N PHE A 81 -59.65 -59.42 39.58
CA PHE A 81 -59.58 -59.43 38.13
C PHE A 81 -59.34 -58.03 37.52
N GLN A 82 -59.98 -56.96 37.99
CA GLN A 82 -59.75 -55.57 37.55
C GLN A 82 -58.34 -55.09 37.90
N ILE A 83 -57.86 -55.38 39.12
CA ILE A 83 -56.49 -55.05 39.53
C ILE A 83 -55.47 -55.79 38.65
N LYS A 84 -55.68 -57.09 38.41
CA LYS A 84 -54.82 -57.88 37.51
C LYS A 84 -54.88 -57.39 36.06
N THR A 85 -56.02 -56.86 35.62
CA THR A 85 -56.17 -56.29 34.26
C THR A 85 -55.39 -54.98 34.14
N LEU A 86 -55.54 -54.05 35.09
CA LEU A 86 -54.79 -52.79 35.10
C LEU A 86 -53.28 -53.01 35.24
N LEU A 87 -52.84 -53.98 36.04
CA LEU A 87 -51.43 -54.35 36.14
C LEU A 87 -50.90 -54.87 34.80
N ARG A 88 -51.67 -55.72 34.12
CA ARG A 88 -51.29 -56.23 32.80
C ARG A 88 -51.23 -55.11 31.75
N ASP A 89 -52.20 -54.20 31.76
CA ASP A 89 -52.23 -53.04 30.85
C ASP A 89 -51.06 -52.09 31.10
N ALA A 90 -50.69 -51.87 32.37
CA ALA A 90 -49.52 -51.09 32.76
C ALA A 90 -48.20 -51.76 32.32
N GLU A 91 -48.08 -53.08 32.52
CA GLU A 91 -46.93 -53.88 32.07
C GLU A 91 -46.80 -53.85 30.54
N ASP A 92 -47.91 -54.00 29.81
CA ASP A 92 -47.96 -53.94 28.35
C ASP A 92 -47.60 -52.53 27.83
N CYS A 93 -48.12 -51.46 28.45
CA CYS A 93 -47.74 -50.09 28.11
C CYS A 93 -46.24 -49.85 28.34
N MET A 94 -45.67 -50.32 29.46
CA MET A 94 -44.24 -50.18 29.71
C MET A 94 -43.37 -51.01 28.79
N ARG A 95 -43.84 -52.19 28.37
CA ARG A 95 -43.17 -52.98 27.33
C ARG A 95 -43.12 -52.17 26.02
N ILE A 96 -44.25 -51.60 25.60
CA ILE A 96 -44.32 -50.77 24.37
C ILE A 96 -43.45 -49.51 24.50
N VAL A 97 -43.42 -48.84 25.66
CA VAL A 97 -42.53 -47.69 25.90
C VAL A 97 -41.07 -48.11 25.74
N LYS A 98 -40.65 -49.24 26.31
CA LYS A 98 -39.28 -49.74 26.19
C LYS A 98 -38.94 -50.12 24.76
N GLU A 99 -39.88 -50.73 24.02
CA GLU A 99 -39.71 -51.07 22.61
C GLU A 99 -39.62 -49.83 21.71
N GLU A 100 -40.49 -48.85 21.90
CA GLU A 100 -40.46 -47.58 21.16
C GLU A 100 -39.28 -46.70 21.57
N GLU A 101 -38.83 -46.74 22.83
CA GLU A 101 -37.60 -46.08 23.27
C GLU A 101 -36.36 -46.76 22.68
N LYS A 102 -36.33 -48.09 22.62
CA LYS A 102 -35.28 -48.84 21.94
C LYS A 102 -35.27 -48.51 20.45
N ARG A 103 -36.43 -48.50 19.78
CA ARG A 103 -36.57 -48.13 18.37
C ARG A 103 -36.19 -46.68 18.11
N PHE A 104 -36.58 -45.75 18.98
CA PHE A 104 -36.15 -44.36 18.92
C PHE A 104 -34.63 -44.25 19.09
N LYS A 105 -34.03 -44.97 20.04
CA LYS A 105 -32.56 -45.02 20.22
C LYS A 105 -31.87 -45.62 19.00
N GLU A 106 -32.41 -46.69 18.41
CA GLU A 106 -31.88 -47.31 17.20
C GLU A 106 -32.02 -46.40 15.97
N GLU A 107 -33.16 -45.72 15.80
CA GLU A 107 -33.39 -44.74 14.73
C GLU A 107 -32.53 -43.48 14.92
N TYR A 108 -32.39 -43.00 16.16
CA TYR A 108 -31.56 -41.86 16.52
C TYR A 108 -30.07 -42.19 16.39
N GLU A 109 -29.62 -43.35 16.87
CA GLU A 109 -28.25 -43.81 16.68
C GLU A 109 -27.99 -44.13 15.20
N ALA A 110 -28.92 -44.71 14.44
CA ALA A 110 -28.78 -44.85 12.99
C ALA A 110 -28.73 -43.50 12.28
N TYR A 111 -29.52 -42.50 12.70
CA TYR A 111 -29.50 -41.13 12.15
C TYR A 111 -28.20 -40.40 12.50
N LYS A 112 -27.74 -40.52 13.74
CA LYS A 112 -26.48 -39.99 14.26
C LYS A 112 -25.30 -40.66 13.54
N PHE A 113 -25.36 -41.98 13.34
CA PHE A 113 -24.35 -42.75 12.60
C PHE A 113 -24.35 -42.39 11.11
N LYS A 114 -25.51 -42.22 10.46
CA LYS A 114 -25.61 -41.85 9.04
C LYS A 114 -25.16 -40.40 8.77
N ASN A 115 -25.48 -39.45 9.64
CA ASN A 115 -25.08 -38.04 9.47
C ASN A 115 -23.69 -37.68 10.01
N GLN A 116 -23.19 -38.37 11.05
CA GLN A 116 -21.81 -38.17 11.53
C GLN A 116 -20.79 -38.92 10.67
N GLN A 117 -21.17 -40.06 10.05
CA GLN A 117 -20.29 -40.72 9.09
C GLN A 117 -20.28 -40.01 7.74
N ASP A 118 -21.35 -39.39 7.23
CA ASP A 118 -21.28 -38.74 5.91
C ASP A 118 -20.83 -37.29 5.93
N CYS A 119 -20.84 -36.63 7.10
CA CYS A 119 -20.25 -35.31 7.21
C CYS A 119 -18.72 -35.40 7.11
N ILE A 120 -18.22 -34.90 5.99
CA ILE A 120 -16.83 -35.07 5.60
C ILE A 120 -15.83 -34.36 6.53
N VAL A 121 -16.29 -33.34 7.23
CA VAL A 121 -15.55 -32.61 8.25
C VAL A 121 -15.34 -33.48 9.50
N TYR A 122 -16.33 -34.28 9.92
CA TYR A 122 -16.20 -35.20 11.06
C TYR A 122 -15.23 -36.37 10.77
N ARG A 123 -15.14 -36.84 9.52
CA ARG A 123 -14.17 -37.90 9.13
C ARG A 123 -12.71 -37.44 9.25
N THR A 124 -12.47 -36.15 9.06
CA THR A 124 -11.11 -35.58 8.94
C THR A 124 -10.60 -35.01 10.27
N LEU A 125 -11.50 -34.70 11.21
CA LEU A 125 -11.20 -33.98 12.44
C LEU A 125 -11.30 -34.88 13.67
N TRP A 126 -10.26 -35.70 13.91
CA TRP A 126 -10.08 -36.38 15.18
C TRP A 126 -9.09 -35.58 16.05
N PHE A 127 -9.58 -35.00 17.14
CA PHE A 127 -8.73 -34.34 18.13
C PHE A 127 -8.55 -35.22 19.37
N PRO A 128 -7.33 -35.36 19.91
CA PRO A 128 -7.14 -35.90 21.25
C PRO A 128 -7.89 -35.03 22.25
N GLN A 129 -8.72 -35.62 23.10
CA GLN A 129 -9.45 -34.91 24.16
C GLN A 129 -8.54 -34.17 25.15
N CYS A 130 -7.22 -34.43 25.11
CA CYS A 130 -6.22 -33.78 25.96
C CYS A 130 -4.97 -33.49 25.13
N MET A 131 -4.88 -32.28 24.55
CA MET A 131 -3.57 -31.78 24.08
C MET A 131 -2.76 -31.33 25.30
N PRO A 132 -1.43 -31.58 25.33
CA PRO A 132 -0.60 -31.26 26.47
C PRO A 132 -0.70 -29.78 26.83
N VAL A 133 -1.03 -29.52 28.10
CA VAL A 133 -1.07 -28.18 28.66
C VAL A 133 0.36 -27.67 28.70
N THR A 134 0.71 -26.74 27.81
CA THR A 134 2.02 -26.08 27.81
C THR A 134 2.14 -25.16 29.03
N GLU A 135 3.31 -24.66 29.38
CA GLU A 135 3.48 -23.72 30.52
C GLU A 135 2.66 -22.43 30.34
N LYS A 136 2.35 -21.74 31.46
CA LYS A 136 1.46 -20.57 31.45
C LYS A 136 2.21 -19.40 30.82
N LEU A 137 1.63 -18.81 29.78
CA LEU A 137 2.11 -17.56 29.21
C LEU A 137 1.72 -16.42 30.16
N ASP A 138 2.65 -15.92 30.95
CA ASP A 138 2.43 -14.75 31.81
C ASP A 138 2.85 -13.47 31.08
N PHE A 139 1.88 -12.76 30.52
CA PHE A 139 2.15 -11.50 29.81
C PHE A 139 2.26 -10.30 30.75
N ARG A 140 1.87 -10.41 32.04
CA ARG A 140 1.92 -9.26 32.96
C ARG A 140 3.35 -8.80 33.22
N GLN A 141 4.30 -9.72 33.12
CA GLN A 141 5.74 -9.46 33.31
C GLN A 141 6.50 -9.32 31.98
N ALA A 142 5.81 -9.33 30.84
CA ALA A 142 6.46 -9.19 29.54
C ALA A 142 6.89 -7.72 29.32
N GLU A 143 8.13 -7.53 28.91
CA GLU A 143 8.65 -6.24 28.45
C GLU A 143 8.53 -6.15 26.92
N VAL A 144 8.08 -5.00 26.44
CA VAL A 144 8.04 -4.67 25.01
C VAL A 144 8.87 -3.44 24.72
N SER A 145 9.62 -3.47 23.62
CA SER A 145 10.30 -2.29 23.10
C SER A 145 9.28 -1.45 22.35
N LEU A 146 9.02 -0.25 22.87
CA LEU A 146 8.37 0.83 22.15
C LEU A 146 9.45 1.47 21.26
N GLY A 147 9.13 1.82 20.01
CA GLY A 147 10.14 2.37 19.08
C GLY A 147 10.94 3.53 19.69
N GLY A 148 12.20 3.70 19.29
CA GLY A 148 13.10 4.70 19.90
C GLY A 148 13.94 4.19 21.07
N GLY A 149 13.88 2.89 21.38
CA GLY A 149 14.70 2.26 22.42
C GLY A 149 14.04 2.24 23.81
N GLU A 150 12.85 2.82 23.95
CA GLU A 150 12.08 2.75 25.19
C GLU A 150 11.58 1.32 25.45
N ILE A 151 11.62 0.91 26.71
CA ILE A 151 11.09 -0.37 27.18
C ILE A 151 9.94 -0.04 28.13
N ALA A 152 8.77 -0.63 27.90
CA ALA A 152 7.63 -0.53 28.78
C ALA A 152 7.10 -1.92 29.11
N SER A 153 6.39 -2.04 30.24
CA SER A 153 5.60 -3.24 30.49
C SER A 153 4.54 -3.38 29.41
N PHE A 154 4.27 -4.62 29.02
CA PHE A 154 3.27 -4.96 28.01
C PHE A 154 1.89 -4.34 28.32
N GLU A 155 1.49 -4.33 29.60
CA GLU A 155 0.27 -3.71 30.08
C GLU A 155 0.25 -2.18 29.85
N LYS A 156 1.33 -1.48 30.22
CA LYS A 156 1.43 -0.02 30.05
C LYS A 156 1.42 0.37 28.57
N ALA A 157 2.21 -0.32 27.76
CA ALA A 157 2.28 -0.13 26.30
C ALA A 157 0.91 -0.32 25.63
N THR A 158 0.21 -1.36 26.07
CA THR A 158 -1.15 -1.69 25.62
C THR A 158 -2.14 -0.57 25.96
N ILE A 159 -2.19 -0.14 27.23
CA ILE A 159 -3.13 0.89 27.69
C ILE A 159 -2.88 2.22 26.97
N GLN A 160 -1.62 2.63 26.83
CA GLN A 160 -1.25 3.86 26.12
C GLN A 160 -1.73 3.80 24.67
N TYR A 161 -1.48 2.70 23.97
CA TYR A 161 -1.87 2.55 22.57
C TYR A 161 -3.39 2.51 22.40
N ILE A 162 -4.13 1.80 23.26
CA ILE A 162 -5.60 1.81 23.21
C ILE A 162 -6.11 3.24 23.42
N ASN A 163 -5.66 3.93 24.47
CA ASN A 163 -6.16 5.26 24.80
C ASN A 163 -5.79 6.32 23.75
N GLN A 164 -4.64 6.16 23.08
CA GLN A 164 -4.18 7.11 22.07
C GLN A 164 -4.90 6.95 20.71
N TYR A 165 -5.25 5.71 20.34
CA TYR A 165 -5.69 5.40 18.97
C TYR A 165 -7.11 4.84 18.88
N PHE A 166 -7.78 4.59 20.00
CA PHE A 166 -9.11 3.98 20.03
C PHE A 166 -10.03 4.75 20.98
N GLU A 167 -11.13 5.26 20.43
CA GLU A 167 -12.20 5.89 21.19
C GLU A 167 -12.89 4.86 22.11
N GLU A 168 -13.62 5.32 23.14
CA GLU A 168 -14.18 4.44 24.17
C GLU A 168 -15.17 3.40 23.64
N ASN A 169 -15.85 3.65 22.51
CA ASN A 169 -16.83 2.75 21.91
C ASN A 169 -16.72 2.74 20.38
N GLY A 170 -17.08 1.62 19.75
CA GLY A 170 -17.18 1.49 18.30
C GLY A 170 -16.54 0.23 17.72
N VAL A 171 -16.47 0.20 16.40
CA VAL A 171 -15.87 -0.88 15.62
C VAL A 171 -14.51 -0.46 15.13
N PHE A 172 -13.49 -1.21 15.56
CA PHE A 172 -12.10 -0.91 15.28
C PHE A 172 -11.49 -2.02 14.45
N ARG A 173 -11.19 -1.69 13.20
CA ARG A 173 -10.41 -2.56 12.34
C ARG A 173 -8.93 -2.27 12.55
N VAL A 174 -8.19 -3.23 13.10
CA VAL A 174 -6.74 -3.14 13.22
C VAL A 174 -6.17 -3.22 11.81
N PRO A 175 -5.52 -2.15 11.30
CA PRO A 175 -5.02 -2.12 9.94
C PRO A 175 -4.05 -3.30 9.73
N PRO A 176 -4.04 -3.93 8.54
CA PRO A 176 -2.98 -4.89 8.17
C PRO A 176 -1.57 -4.27 8.19
N PHE A 177 -1.50 -2.94 8.34
CA PHE A 177 -0.35 -2.07 8.10
C PHE A 177 0.86 -2.23 9.03
N CYS A 178 0.86 -3.20 9.95
CA CYS A 178 2.02 -3.47 10.79
C CYS A 178 2.76 -4.77 10.43
N PHE A 179 2.37 -5.55 9.40
CA PHE A 179 2.87 -6.94 9.29
C PHE A 179 3.87 -7.22 8.16
N PHE A 180 4.47 -6.19 7.59
CA PHE A 180 5.63 -6.34 6.70
C PHE A 180 6.94 -5.98 7.42
N THR A 181 7.22 -6.65 8.55
CA THR A 181 8.54 -6.56 9.20
C THR A 181 9.64 -7.08 8.28
N ASP A 182 10.82 -6.47 8.44
CA ASP A 182 12.08 -6.55 7.70
C ASP A 182 12.68 -7.95 7.44
N LYS A 183 11.98 -9.04 7.76
CA LYS A 183 12.34 -10.41 7.36
C LYS A 183 11.82 -10.77 5.96
N ILE A 184 11.78 -9.82 5.04
CA ILE A 184 11.98 -10.20 3.63
C ILE A 184 13.48 -10.39 3.50
N SER A 185 13.97 -11.58 3.88
CA SER A 185 15.27 -12.03 3.41
C SER A 185 15.26 -11.80 1.90
N ILE A 186 16.20 -10.99 1.41
CA ILE A 186 16.45 -10.74 0.00
C ILE A 186 17.01 -12.04 -0.60
N SER A 187 16.25 -13.12 -0.53
CA SER A 187 16.59 -14.44 -1.06
C SER A 187 15.96 -14.55 -2.44
N LYS A 188 16.56 -13.86 -3.41
CA LYS A 188 16.48 -14.08 -4.87
C LYS A 188 15.10 -14.28 -5.55
N LYS A 189 13.96 -14.12 -4.85
CA LYS A 189 12.60 -14.19 -5.42
C LYS A 189 11.94 -12.80 -5.44
N ASN A 190 12.62 -11.84 -6.08
CA ASN A 190 12.17 -10.46 -6.25
C ASN A 190 11.10 -10.26 -7.34
N THR A 191 10.48 -11.33 -7.87
CA THR A 191 9.45 -11.23 -8.92
C THR A 191 8.02 -11.37 -8.40
N LYS A 192 7.80 -11.78 -7.14
CA LYS A 192 6.46 -12.13 -6.68
C LYS A 192 5.58 -10.97 -6.21
N LYS A 193 6.12 -9.90 -5.63
CA LYS A 193 5.29 -8.90 -4.91
C LYS A 193 4.85 -7.68 -5.71
N ASP A 194 5.32 -7.52 -6.96
CA ASP A 194 4.96 -6.38 -7.81
C ASP A 194 3.89 -6.73 -8.86
N LEU A 195 3.47 -8.00 -8.91
CA LEU A 195 2.40 -8.50 -9.77
C LEU A 195 1.02 -8.43 -9.11
N THR A 196 0.93 -8.27 -7.78
CA THR A 196 -0.35 -8.06 -7.04
C THR A 196 -1.12 -6.79 -7.45
N LEU A 197 -0.53 -6.03 -8.36
CA LEU A 197 -0.80 -4.66 -8.72
C LEU A 197 -1.58 -4.56 -10.04
N LEU A 198 -1.22 -5.36 -11.05
CA LEU A 198 -1.92 -5.45 -12.33
C LEU A 198 -3.36 -5.90 -12.10
N SER A 199 -4.35 -5.44 -12.88
CA SER A 199 -5.68 -6.09 -12.89
C SER A 199 -5.54 -7.57 -13.23
N ASP A 200 -6.52 -8.40 -12.87
CA ASP A 200 -6.45 -9.84 -13.16
C ASP A 200 -6.29 -10.10 -14.66
N GLU A 201 -6.89 -9.24 -15.48
CA GLU A 201 -6.79 -9.26 -16.94
C GLU A 201 -5.39 -8.86 -17.42
N GLU A 202 -4.81 -7.76 -16.90
CA GLU A 202 -3.43 -7.35 -17.23
C GLU A 202 -2.41 -8.41 -16.78
N LEU A 203 -2.67 -9.11 -15.67
CA LEU A 203 -1.82 -10.18 -15.18
C LEU A 203 -1.86 -11.40 -16.12
N ARG A 204 -3.04 -11.75 -16.64
CA ARG A 204 -3.22 -12.79 -17.66
C ARG A 204 -2.58 -12.40 -18.99
N GLN A 205 -2.61 -11.12 -19.36
CA GLN A 205 -1.93 -10.62 -20.56
C GLN A 205 -0.39 -10.73 -20.50
N LEU A 206 0.18 -11.08 -19.34
CA LEU A 206 1.60 -11.40 -19.19
C LEU A 206 1.97 -12.86 -19.51
N GLU A 207 1.05 -13.67 -20.08
CA GLU A 207 1.29 -15.08 -20.43
C GLU A 207 2.49 -15.32 -21.40
N GLY A 208 3.05 -14.28 -22.02
CA GLY A 208 4.31 -14.36 -22.80
C GLY A 208 5.59 -14.00 -22.02
N VAL A 209 5.46 -13.45 -20.81
CA VAL A 209 6.58 -12.94 -19.99
C VAL A 209 6.76 -13.76 -18.71
N LEU A 210 5.66 -14.28 -18.17
CA LEU A 210 5.63 -15.11 -16.97
C LEU A 210 5.09 -16.48 -17.30
N ARG A 211 5.50 -17.50 -16.54
CA ARG A 211 4.89 -18.82 -16.67
C ARG A 211 3.47 -18.79 -16.11
N LYS A 212 2.56 -19.54 -16.71
CA LYS A 212 1.15 -19.63 -16.30
C LYS A 212 0.99 -19.93 -14.81
N GLU A 213 1.80 -20.84 -14.26
CA GLU A 213 1.73 -21.20 -12.83
C GLU A 213 2.09 -20.02 -11.91
N GLN A 214 2.91 -19.08 -12.38
CA GLN A 214 3.23 -17.87 -11.63
C GLN A 214 2.04 -16.91 -11.64
N ILE A 215 1.41 -16.70 -12.80
CA ILE A 215 0.21 -15.87 -12.97
C ILE A 215 -0.92 -16.42 -12.08
N ASP A 216 -1.20 -17.72 -12.18
CA ASP A 216 -2.22 -18.40 -11.37
C ASP A 216 -1.93 -18.28 -9.87
N SER A 217 -0.66 -18.40 -9.46
CA SER A 217 -0.25 -18.20 -8.06
C SER A 217 -0.53 -16.78 -7.56
N PHE A 218 -0.42 -15.74 -8.38
CA PHE A 218 -0.74 -14.37 -7.96
C PHE A 218 -2.23 -14.11 -7.92
N LEU A 219 -2.97 -14.59 -8.93
CA LEU A 219 -4.42 -14.49 -8.94
C LEU A 219 -5.02 -15.19 -7.71
N ALA A 220 -4.49 -16.36 -7.35
CA ALA A 220 -4.90 -17.06 -6.14
C ALA A 220 -4.63 -16.24 -4.86
N GLU A 221 -3.46 -15.61 -4.74
CA GLU A 221 -3.12 -14.74 -3.58
C GLU A 221 -4.05 -13.51 -3.52
N ARG A 222 -4.28 -12.83 -4.64
CA ARG A 222 -5.16 -11.64 -4.70
C ARG A 222 -6.62 -11.99 -4.44
N ASN A 223 -7.10 -13.11 -4.98
CA ASN A 223 -8.45 -13.57 -4.75
C ASN A 223 -8.64 -13.96 -3.29
N ALA A 224 -7.61 -14.49 -2.62
CA ALA A 224 -7.62 -14.69 -1.17
C ALA A 224 -7.69 -13.36 -0.40
N ASP A 225 -6.90 -12.35 -0.76
CA ASP A 225 -6.95 -11.03 -0.11
C ASP A 225 -8.31 -10.34 -0.29
N ARG A 226 -8.85 -10.34 -1.53
CA ARG A 226 -10.19 -9.77 -1.80
C ARG A 226 -11.30 -10.52 -1.06
N ALA A 227 -11.17 -11.85 -0.95
CA ALA A 227 -12.08 -12.68 -0.19
C ALA A 227 -12.07 -12.29 1.30
N VAL A 228 -10.89 -12.06 1.89
CA VAL A 228 -10.74 -11.58 3.28
C VAL A 228 -11.38 -10.19 3.42
N GLU A 229 -11.03 -9.23 2.57
CA GLU A 229 -11.57 -7.86 2.60
C GLU A 229 -13.10 -7.83 2.51
N ARG A 230 -13.69 -8.65 1.63
CA ARG A 230 -15.14 -8.73 1.48
C ARG A 230 -15.82 -9.15 2.79
N VAL A 231 -15.26 -10.13 3.49
CA VAL A 231 -15.80 -10.62 4.76
C VAL A 231 -15.63 -9.58 5.85
N VAL A 232 -14.46 -8.96 5.94
CA VAL A 232 -14.14 -7.91 6.93
C VAL A 232 -15.05 -6.70 6.78
N ASN A 233 -15.26 -6.23 5.56
CA ASN A 233 -16.11 -5.06 5.30
C ASN A 233 -17.56 -5.32 5.74
N VAL A 234 -18.11 -6.48 5.44
CA VAL A 234 -19.48 -6.83 5.85
C VAL A 234 -19.57 -7.05 7.36
N LEU A 235 -18.56 -7.67 7.98
CA LEU A 235 -18.48 -7.84 9.44
C LEU A 235 -18.40 -6.50 10.17
N GLN A 236 -17.58 -5.57 9.68
CA GLN A 236 -17.46 -4.22 10.20
C GLN A 236 -18.79 -3.47 10.12
N GLN A 237 -19.40 -3.43 8.93
CA GLN A 237 -20.70 -2.78 8.74
C GLN A 237 -21.81 -3.39 9.60
N TRP A 238 -21.74 -4.71 9.83
CA TRP A 238 -22.67 -5.39 10.74
C TRP A 238 -22.47 -4.94 12.19
N ALA A 239 -21.23 -4.92 12.68
CA ALA A 239 -20.94 -4.48 14.03
C ALA A 239 -21.34 -3.00 14.25
N GLU A 240 -21.11 -2.14 13.26
CA GLU A 240 -21.51 -0.73 13.28
C GLU A 240 -23.04 -0.60 13.34
N LYS A 241 -23.76 -1.39 12.52
CA LYS A 241 -25.22 -1.42 12.50
C LYS A 241 -25.84 -1.92 13.81
N GLU A 242 -25.23 -2.91 14.44
CA GLU A 242 -25.71 -3.46 15.72
C GLU A 242 -25.22 -2.66 16.93
N ASN A 243 -24.42 -1.61 16.71
CA ASN A 243 -23.76 -0.82 17.75
C ASN A 243 -22.96 -1.72 18.72
N ASP A 244 -22.22 -2.68 18.17
CA ASP A 244 -21.40 -3.63 18.92
C ASP A 244 -19.94 -3.18 18.97
N ASN A 245 -19.39 -3.10 20.17
CA ASN A 245 -17.98 -2.81 20.38
C ASN A 245 -17.16 -3.99 19.88
N MET A 246 -16.39 -3.78 18.81
CA MET A 246 -15.70 -4.87 18.12
C MET A 246 -14.30 -4.51 17.66
N PHE A 247 -13.33 -5.38 17.90
CA PHE A 247 -11.97 -5.30 17.35
C PHE A 247 -11.76 -6.35 16.28
N ILE A 248 -11.41 -5.95 15.05
CA ILE A 248 -11.22 -6.84 13.91
C ILE A 248 -9.74 -6.84 13.50
N PHE A 249 -9.12 -8.02 13.60
CA PHE A 249 -7.76 -8.30 13.16
C PHE A 249 -7.80 -9.08 11.84
N THR A 250 -6.94 -8.71 10.89
CA THR A 250 -6.84 -9.35 9.57
C THR A 250 -5.43 -9.84 9.33
N ASN A 251 -5.28 -11.04 8.78
CA ASN A 251 -3.99 -11.69 8.52
C ASN A 251 -3.06 -11.70 9.75
N TYR A 252 -3.62 -11.95 10.93
CA TYR A 252 -2.92 -11.84 12.19
C TYR A 252 -2.13 -13.12 12.48
N LYS A 253 -0.80 -13.02 12.37
CA LYS A 253 0.14 -14.13 12.57
C LYS A 253 0.64 -14.16 13.99
N TYR A 254 -0.08 -14.83 14.87
CA TYR A 254 0.17 -14.80 16.32
C TYR A 254 1.64 -15.12 16.68
N LYS A 255 2.23 -16.10 15.97
CA LYS A 255 3.63 -16.50 16.15
C LYS A 255 4.63 -15.37 15.92
N ASP A 256 4.38 -14.51 14.92
CA ASP A 256 5.32 -13.44 14.56
C ASP A 256 5.44 -12.40 15.67
N TYR A 257 4.38 -12.17 16.45
CA TYR A 257 4.40 -11.28 17.61
C TYR A 257 5.03 -11.94 18.82
N LEU A 258 4.71 -13.21 19.07
CA LEU A 258 5.29 -13.93 20.20
C LEU A 258 6.82 -14.01 20.11
N ASN A 259 7.37 -14.12 18.89
CA ASN A 259 8.83 -14.09 18.67
C ASN A 259 9.50 -12.78 19.12
N LYS A 260 8.73 -11.69 19.34
CA LYS A 260 9.25 -10.39 19.79
C LYS A 260 9.23 -10.22 21.30
N VAL A 261 8.53 -11.10 22.02
CA VAL A 261 8.50 -11.10 23.48
C VAL A 261 9.70 -11.91 23.97
N LYS A 262 10.76 -11.22 24.41
CA LYS A 262 12.07 -11.82 24.75
C LYS A 262 12.00 -12.91 25.84
N SER A 263 10.98 -12.87 26.70
CA SER A 263 10.83 -13.74 27.88
C SER A 263 9.99 -15.00 27.65
N ILE A 264 9.36 -15.18 26.47
CA ILE A 264 8.40 -16.26 26.24
C ILE A 264 8.99 -17.33 25.32
N ARG A 265 9.16 -18.57 25.84
CA ARG A 265 9.41 -19.75 25.00
C ARG A 265 8.10 -20.17 24.33
N VAL A 266 7.95 -19.76 23.07
CA VAL A 266 6.77 -20.03 22.26
C VAL A 266 6.68 -21.52 21.97
N THR A 267 5.56 -22.13 22.34
CA THR A 267 5.19 -23.50 21.94
C THR A 267 5.09 -23.58 20.41
N ASP A 268 5.33 -24.73 19.80
CA ASP A 268 5.26 -24.90 18.33
C ASP A 268 3.87 -24.71 17.70
N ILE A 269 2.86 -24.36 18.50
CA ILE A 269 1.48 -24.20 18.05
C ILE A 269 1.32 -22.89 17.28
N LYS A 270 1.21 -23.01 15.95
CA LYS A 270 1.04 -21.89 15.02
C LYS A 270 -0.44 -21.52 14.86
N GLY A 271 -0.86 -20.35 15.35
CA GLY A 271 -2.13 -19.71 14.98
C GLY A 271 -1.91 -18.69 13.87
N ASP A 272 -2.44 -18.98 12.69
CA ASP A 272 -2.43 -18.07 11.53
C ASP A 272 -3.90 -17.76 11.21
N HIS A 273 -4.35 -16.59 11.65
CA HIS A 273 -5.75 -16.19 11.55
C HIS A 273 -5.96 -15.33 10.30
N ASP A 274 -6.85 -15.74 9.40
CA ASP A 274 -7.23 -14.90 8.26
C ASP A 274 -8.02 -13.68 8.76
N ILE A 275 -9.04 -13.91 9.61
CA ILE A 275 -9.74 -12.87 10.37
C ILE A 275 -10.01 -13.35 11.79
N MET A 276 -9.70 -12.51 12.77
CA MET A 276 -10.10 -12.68 14.16
C MET A 276 -10.86 -11.43 14.58
N ALA A 277 -12.06 -11.57 15.14
CA ALA A 277 -12.80 -10.45 15.71
C ALA A 277 -13.16 -10.70 17.17
N ILE A 278 -12.93 -9.71 18.03
CA ILE A 278 -13.33 -9.73 19.43
C ILE A 278 -14.53 -8.80 19.55
N SER A 279 -15.67 -9.32 19.99
CA SER A 279 -16.92 -8.60 20.22
C SER A 279 -17.23 -8.57 21.71
N GLU A 280 -17.49 -7.39 22.26
CA GLU A 280 -17.88 -7.23 23.66
C GLU A 280 -19.15 -8.03 23.96
N ARG A 281 -20.14 -7.97 23.07
CA ARG A 281 -21.43 -8.64 23.28
C ARG A 281 -21.38 -10.13 22.97
N HIS A 282 -20.75 -10.52 21.86
CA HIS A 282 -20.93 -11.85 21.30
C HIS A 282 -19.80 -12.83 21.64
N GLY A 283 -18.60 -12.36 21.98
CA GLY A 283 -17.43 -13.20 22.25
C GLY A 283 -16.36 -13.08 21.16
N VAL A 284 -15.72 -14.19 20.79
CA VAL A 284 -14.63 -14.18 19.80
C VAL A 284 -15.04 -14.92 18.53
N PHE A 285 -14.80 -14.29 17.38
CA PHE A 285 -15.05 -14.84 16.06
C PHE A 285 -13.72 -15.13 15.35
N PHE A 286 -13.61 -16.33 14.79
CA PHE A 286 -12.54 -16.70 13.85
C PHE A 286 -13.17 -16.98 12.49
N PHE A 287 -12.68 -16.33 11.44
CA PHE A 287 -13.03 -16.68 10.07
C PHE A 287 -11.78 -17.18 9.36
N GLN A 288 -11.85 -18.40 8.83
CA GLN A 288 -10.82 -18.97 7.97
C GLN A 288 -11.32 -18.89 6.53
N VAL A 289 -10.73 -17.97 5.79
CA VAL A 289 -11.17 -17.57 4.46
C VAL A 289 -10.39 -18.36 3.42
N LYS A 290 -11.10 -19.01 2.51
CA LYS A 290 -10.51 -19.73 1.38
C LYS A 290 -11.16 -19.25 0.09
N SER A 291 -10.36 -18.66 -0.78
CA SER A 291 -10.82 -18.30 -2.13
C SER A 291 -10.98 -19.60 -2.94
N CYS A 292 -12.18 -19.81 -3.48
CA CYS A 292 -12.51 -20.92 -4.37
C CYS A 292 -13.31 -20.37 -5.53
N GLU A 293 -12.95 -20.73 -6.75
CA GLU A 293 -13.82 -20.46 -7.90
C GLU A 293 -14.88 -21.56 -8.01
N PRO A 294 -16.12 -21.25 -8.44
CA PRO A 294 -17.18 -22.26 -8.65
C PRO A 294 -16.80 -23.35 -9.66
N THR A 295 -15.80 -23.08 -10.51
CA THR A 295 -15.28 -24.01 -11.53
C THR A 295 -14.23 -24.98 -10.98
N GLU A 296 -13.82 -24.85 -9.71
CA GLU A 296 -12.88 -25.78 -9.10
C GLU A 296 -13.48 -27.20 -8.98
N ASN A 297 -12.62 -28.21 -9.07
CA ASN A 297 -13.01 -29.60 -8.85
C ASN A 297 -13.62 -29.77 -7.45
N GLU A 298 -14.72 -30.51 -7.34
CA GLU A 298 -15.41 -30.83 -6.09
C GLU A 298 -14.46 -31.33 -4.97
N LEU A 299 -13.44 -32.13 -5.31
CA LEU A 299 -12.44 -32.60 -4.33
C LEU A 299 -11.63 -31.45 -3.72
N ASN A 300 -11.33 -30.40 -4.48
CA ASN A 300 -10.61 -29.23 -4.01
C ASN A 300 -11.48 -28.36 -3.10
N ILE A 301 -12.73 -28.13 -3.48
CA ILE A 301 -13.70 -27.40 -2.65
C ILE A 301 -13.87 -28.12 -1.31
N HIS A 302 -14.08 -29.44 -1.38
CA HIS A 302 -14.16 -30.28 -0.20
C HIS A 302 -12.91 -30.14 0.71
N HIS A 303 -11.72 -30.29 0.15
CA HIS A 303 -10.48 -30.16 0.91
C HIS A 303 -10.35 -28.77 1.56
N LYS A 304 -10.72 -27.69 0.86
CA LYS A 304 -10.68 -26.33 1.40
C LYS A 304 -11.71 -26.11 2.51
N ILE A 305 -12.92 -26.66 2.41
CA ILE A 305 -13.93 -26.63 3.49
C ILE A 305 -13.37 -27.32 4.74
N SER A 306 -12.90 -28.56 4.59
CA SER A 306 -12.36 -29.36 5.69
C SER A 306 -11.14 -28.70 6.33
N PHE A 307 -10.24 -28.15 5.52
CA PHE A 307 -9.07 -27.42 6.01
C PHE A 307 -9.43 -26.11 6.73
N ALA A 308 -10.41 -25.36 6.22
CA ALA A 308 -10.88 -24.15 6.88
C ALA A 308 -11.46 -24.46 8.27
N PHE A 309 -12.30 -25.49 8.40
CA PHE A 309 -12.82 -25.93 9.71
C PHE A 309 -11.73 -26.46 10.64
N TYR A 310 -10.76 -27.23 10.11
CA TYR A 310 -9.60 -27.65 10.89
C TYR A 310 -8.87 -26.45 11.50
N GLN A 311 -8.62 -25.43 10.67
CA GLN A 311 -7.88 -24.25 11.09
C GLN A 311 -8.69 -23.39 12.08
N THR A 312 -10.01 -23.25 11.94
CA THR A 312 -10.81 -22.49 12.93
C THR A 312 -10.81 -23.15 14.31
N MET A 313 -10.84 -24.48 14.38
CA MET A 313 -10.72 -25.19 15.64
C MET A 313 -9.33 -25.03 16.27
N LYS A 314 -8.28 -25.12 15.44
CA LYS A 314 -6.90 -24.87 15.88
C LYS A 314 -6.75 -23.45 16.44
N ASP A 315 -7.34 -22.47 15.76
CA ASP A 315 -7.33 -21.08 16.17
C ASP A 315 -8.04 -20.84 17.50
N LYS A 316 -9.23 -21.46 17.69
CA LYS A 316 -9.94 -21.45 18.96
C LYS A 316 -9.09 -22.03 20.10
N PHE A 317 -8.42 -23.14 19.84
CA PHE A 317 -7.53 -23.76 20.83
C PHE A 317 -6.34 -22.84 21.17
N VAL A 318 -5.67 -22.29 20.15
CA VAL A 318 -4.56 -21.34 20.33
C VAL A 318 -5.04 -20.15 21.15
N PHE A 319 -6.19 -19.57 20.82
CA PHE A 319 -6.75 -18.45 21.56
C PHE A 319 -6.96 -18.78 23.05
N LEU A 320 -7.59 -19.92 23.36
CA LEU A 320 -7.82 -20.33 24.75
C LEU A 320 -6.51 -20.52 25.50
N GLN A 321 -5.52 -21.20 24.90
CA GLN A 321 -4.22 -21.42 25.55
C GLN A 321 -3.45 -20.12 25.76
N SER A 322 -3.45 -19.27 24.74
CA SER A 322 -2.78 -17.97 24.74
C SER A 322 -3.33 -16.98 25.76
N ASN A 323 -4.58 -17.19 26.19
CA ASN A 323 -5.29 -16.28 27.08
C ASN A 323 -5.76 -16.90 28.38
N ARG A 324 -5.34 -18.12 28.69
CA ARG A 324 -5.75 -18.86 29.90
C ARG A 324 -5.37 -18.21 31.22
N ASP A 325 -4.46 -17.23 31.19
CA ASP A 325 -4.08 -16.44 32.35
C ASP A 325 -5.11 -15.35 32.71
N LEU A 326 -6.00 -15.01 31.76
CA LEU A 326 -7.16 -14.17 32.00
C LEU A 326 -8.27 -15.04 32.59
N SER A 327 -8.63 -14.77 33.85
CA SER A 327 -9.60 -15.59 34.62
C SER A 327 -10.97 -15.75 33.97
N TYR A 328 -11.37 -14.82 33.10
CA TYR A 328 -12.64 -14.84 32.37
C TYR A 328 -12.55 -15.53 31.00
N VAL A 329 -11.36 -15.93 30.55
CA VAL A 329 -11.19 -16.75 29.35
C VAL A 329 -11.23 -18.22 29.76
N THR A 330 -12.46 -18.72 29.89
CA THR A 330 -12.74 -20.11 30.26
C THR A 330 -13.15 -20.93 29.03
N SER A 331 -13.32 -22.25 29.20
CA SER A 331 -13.89 -23.11 28.15
C SER A 331 -15.35 -22.76 27.80
N GLU A 332 -16.03 -22.00 28.66
CA GLU A 332 -17.40 -21.53 28.45
C GLU A 332 -17.44 -20.23 27.65
N LEU A 333 -16.29 -19.58 27.43
CA LEU A 333 -16.22 -18.38 26.62
C LEU A 333 -16.72 -18.67 25.20
N PRO A 334 -17.63 -17.86 24.65
CA PRO A 334 -18.17 -18.07 23.31
C PRO A 334 -17.09 -17.73 22.29
N ILE A 335 -16.53 -18.78 21.70
CA ILE A 335 -15.57 -18.69 20.61
C ILE A 335 -16.16 -19.46 19.42
N TYR A 336 -16.48 -18.72 18.37
CA TYR A 336 -17.06 -19.25 17.14
C TYR A 336 -15.99 -19.33 16.06
N GLY A 337 -15.97 -20.45 15.35
CA GLY A 337 -15.11 -20.68 14.21
C GLY A 337 -15.95 -20.85 12.95
N PHE A 338 -15.72 -20.01 11.96
CA PHE A 338 -16.43 -20.02 10.68
C PHE A 338 -15.48 -20.37 9.54
N ALA A 339 -15.84 -21.38 8.76
CA ALA A 339 -15.21 -21.60 7.46
C ALA A 339 -15.86 -20.64 6.46
N THR A 340 -15.05 -19.92 5.69
CA THR A 340 -15.54 -18.85 4.82
C THR A 340 -15.09 -19.04 3.38
N LEU A 341 -16.05 -19.16 2.48
CA LEU A 341 -15.85 -19.41 1.04
C LEU A 341 -16.68 -18.38 0.26
N PRO A 342 -16.20 -17.13 0.18
CA PRO A 342 -17.04 -15.98 -0.19
C PRO A 342 -17.48 -15.96 -1.65
N ASN A 343 -16.96 -16.88 -2.47
CA ASN A 343 -17.24 -17.00 -3.90
C ASN A 343 -18.14 -18.19 -4.23
N LEU A 344 -18.48 -19.04 -3.26
CA LEU A 344 -19.35 -20.21 -3.48
C LEU A 344 -20.81 -19.87 -3.18
N THR A 345 -21.72 -20.44 -3.95
CA THR A 345 -23.16 -20.36 -3.75
C THR A 345 -23.67 -21.50 -2.86
N GLN A 346 -24.97 -21.51 -2.54
CA GLN A 346 -25.56 -22.59 -1.75
C GLN A 346 -25.53 -23.92 -2.55
N ASP A 347 -25.83 -23.85 -3.84
CA ASP A 347 -25.86 -25.00 -4.75
C ASP A 347 -24.48 -25.66 -4.89
N ASP A 348 -23.40 -24.87 -4.79
CA ASP A 348 -22.03 -25.39 -4.80
C ASP A 348 -21.72 -26.22 -3.54
N VAL A 349 -22.26 -25.79 -2.40
CA VAL A 349 -21.96 -26.39 -1.09
C VAL A 349 -22.85 -27.59 -0.78
N ASP A 350 -24.10 -27.58 -1.23
CA ASP A 350 -25.07 -28.66 -0.96
C ASP A 350 -24.60 -30.02 -1.50
N LYS A 351 -23.71 -30.02 -2.50
CA LYS A 351 -23.06 -31.22 -3.07
C LYS A 351 -22.04 -31.88 -2.14
N HIS A 352 -21.60 -31.20 -1.08
CA HIS A 352 -20.53 -31.66 -0.18
C HIS A 352 -21.02 -32.29 1.14
N PHE A 353 -22.33 -32.58 1.25
CA PHE A 353 -22.92 -33.33 2.37
C PHE A 353 -22.52 -32.83 3.77
N LEU A 354 -22.54 -31.51 3.96
CA LEU A 354 -22.28 -30.91 5.28
C LEU A 354 -23.48 -31.11 6.21
N CYS A 355 -23.22 -31.46 7.48
CA CYS A 355 -24.29 -31.51 8.47
C CYS A 355 -24.82 -30.10 8.78
N LEU A 356 -26.02 -30.02 9.36
CA LEU A 356 -26.66 -28.74 9.70
C LEU A 356 -25.79 -27.80 10.55
N TYR A 357 -24.97 -28.37 11.44
CA TYR A 357 -24.04 -27.60 12.26
C TYR A 357 -22.95 -26.94 11.40
N HIS A 358 -22.18 -27.73 10.64
CA HIS A 358 -21.13 -27.19 9.77
C HIS A 358 -21.69 -26.26 8.70
N MET A 359 -22.87 -26.57 8.15
CA MET A 359 -23.55 -25.68 7.20
C MET A 359 -23.92 -24.34 7.86
N SER A 360 -24.36 -24.33 9.12
CA SER A 360 -24.65 -23.09 9.85
C SER A 360 -23.41 -22.26 10.17
N SER A 361 -22.24 -22.89 10.27
CA SER A 361 -20.95 -22.24 10.50
C SER A 361 -20.16 -21.98 9.21
N LEU A 362 -20.76 -22.23 8.05
CA LEU A 362 -20.18 -21.93 6.74
C LEU A 362 -20.68 -20.58 6.24
N LEU A 363 -19.75 -19.66 5.98
CA LEU A 363 -20.04 -18.36 5.40
C LEU A 363 -19.75 -18.38 3.90
N ILE A 364 -20.79 -18.19 3.10
CA ILE A 364 -20.73 -18.29 1.63
C ILE A 364 -21.09 -16.94 0.98
N GLU A 365 -21.22 -16.91 -0.35
CA GLU A 365 -21.43 -15.66 -1.11
C GLU A 365 -22.73 -14.92 -0.75
N THR A 366 -23.82 -15.66 -0.51
CA THR A 366 -25.17 -15.08 -0.32
C THR A 366 -25.28 -14.17 0.91
N PRO A 367 -24.85 -14.58 2.13
CA PRO A 367 -24.82 -13.70 3.29
C PRO A 367 -23.96 -12.45 3.09
N LEU A 368 -22.90 -12.51 2.28
CA LEU A 368 -21.97 -11.39 2.05
C LEU A 368 -22.46 -10.34 1.06
N ARG A 369 -23.65 -10.51 0.46
CA ARG A 369 -24.20 -9.53 -0.48
C ARG A 369 -24.82 -8.30 0.19
N SER A 370 -25.21 -8.39 1.46
CA SER A 370 -25.69 -7.24 2.23
C SER A 370 -25.57 -7.47 3.74
N VAL A 371 -25.44 -6.38 4.49
CA VAL A 371 -25.36 -6.39 5.96
C VAL A 371 -26.56 -7.09 6.60
N ASP A 372 -27.77 -6.95 6.03
CA ASP A 372 -28.98 -7.61 6.54
C ASP A 372 -28.95 -9.13 6.41
N LYS A 373 -28.46 -9.62 5.26
CA LYS A 373 -28.33 -11.06 5.03
C LYS A 373 -27.25 -11.63 5.94
N PHE A 374 -26.13 -10.93 6.09
CA PHE A 374 -25.08 -11.29 7.02
C PHE A 374 -25.58 -11.29 8.47
N SER A 375 -26.33 -10.26 8.90
CA SER A 375 -26.91 -10.16 10.24
C SER A 375 -27.83 -11.35 10.54
N LYS A 376 -28.71 -11.73 9.60
CA LYS A 376 -29.56 -12.93 9.75
C LYS A 376 -28.73 -14.21 9.85
N TRP A 377 -27.71 -14.35 9.02
CA TRP A 377 -26.82 -15.51 9.02
C TRP A 377 -26.03 -15.62 10.33
N ILE A 378 -25.32 -14.57 10.75
CA ILE A 378 -24.45 -14.60 11.93
C ILE A 378 -25.25 -14.81 13.21
N ARG A 379 -26.45 -14.22 13.33
CA ARG A 379 -27.35 -14.49 14.47
C ARG A 379 -27.77 -15.95 14.53
N ARG A 380 -28.10 -16.56 13.38
CA ARG A 380 -28.42 -18.00 13.31
C ARG A 380 -27.21 -18.87 13.62
N ALA A 381 -26.04 -18.51 13.12
CA ALA A 381 -24.80 -19.24 13.34
C ALA A 381 -24.40 -19.22 14.83
N CYS A 382 -24.54 -18.06 15.48
CA CYS A 382 -24.28 -17.89 16.91
C CYS A 382 -25.35 -18.54 17.79
N SER A 383 -26.63 -18.47 17.41
CA SER A 383 -27.73 -19.06 18.19
C SER A 383 -27.73 -20.59 18.14
N ALA A 384 -27.28 -21.19 17.03
CA ALA A 384 -27.10 -22.64 16.94
C ALA A 384 -26.10 -23.18 17.99
N ALA A 385 -25.19 -22.33 18.47
CA ALA A 385 -24.14 -22.68 19.43
C ALA A 385 -24.47 -22.30 20.89
N ARG A 386 -25.56 -21.57 21.16
CA ARG A 386 -25.91 -21.07 22.51
C ARG A 386 -27.36 -21.37 22.89
N SER A 387 -27.56 -21.84 24.13
CA SER A 387 -28.89 -22.19 24.68
C SER A 387 -29.53 -21.10 25.55
N THR A 388 -28.84 -19.99 25.87
CA THR A 388 -29.33 -18.96 26.81
C THR A 388 -29.28 -17.52 26.27
N PRO A 389 -30.16 -16.61 26.77
CA PRO A 389 -30.20 -15.19 26.36
C PRO A 389 -28.91 -14.40 26.66
N LEU A 390 -28.65 -13.37 25.87
CA LEU A 390 -27.38 -12.63 25.76
C LEU A 390 -27.17 -11.59 26.89
N ASP A 391 -26.54 -12.00 27.98
CA ASP A 391 -25.63 -11.08 28.67
C ASP A 391 -24.40 -10.82 27.78
N PRO A 392 -23.78 -9.63 27.84
CA PRO A 392 -22.51 -9.37 27.17
C PRO A 392 -21.49 -10.45 27.51
N SER A 393 -20.77 -10.92 26.51
CA SER A 393 -19.79 -12.00 26.69
C SER A 393 -18.55 -11.51 27.45
N PHE A 394 -18.31 -10.20 27.42
CA PHE A 394 -17.31 -9.51 28.23
C PHE A 394 -17.94 -8.30 28.89
N THR A 395 -17.49 -7.98 30.10
CA THR A 395 -17.59 -6.60 30.59
C THR A 395 -16.68 -5.70 29.76
N HIS A 396 -17.00 -4.41 29.66
CA HIS A 396 -16.18 -3.45 28.93
C HIS A 396 -14.69 -3.48 29.34
N LYS A 397 -14.41 -3.68 30.62
CA LYS A 397 -13.04 -3.83 31.14
C LYS A 397 -12.34 -5.08 30.61
N GLN A 398 -13.03 -6.23 30.63
CA GLN A 398 -12.50 -7.51 30.11
C GLN A 398 -12.28 -7.44 28.60
N PHE A 399 -13.19 -6.80 27.88
CA PHE A 399 -13.07 -6.55 26.44
C PHE A 399 -11.81 -5.72 26.13
N ARG A 400 -11.62 -4.58 26.81
CA ARG A 400 -10.44 -3.73 26.60
C ARG A 400 -9.14 -4.43 26.96
N GLU A 401 -9.10 -5.19 28.07
CA GLU A 401 -7.90 -5.95 28.47
C GLU A 401 -7.52 -7.00 27.42
N LEU A 402 -8.50 -7.75 26.91
CA LEU A 402 -8.28 -8.76 25.87
C LEU A 402 -7.86 -8.12 24.54
N CYS A 403 -8.58 -7.12 24.04
CA CYS A 403 -8.21 -6.38 22.83
C CYS A 403 -6.81 -5.78 22.96
N GLY A 404 -6.51 -5.25 24.14
CA GLY A 404 -5.23 -4.69 24.48
C GLY A 404 -4.07 -5.66 24.31
N ARG A 405 -4.20 -6.91 24.75
CA ARG A 405 -3.15 -7.91 24.55
C ARG A 405 -2.80 -8.10 23.06
N TYR A 406 -3.81 -8.22 22.21
CA TYR A 406 -3.56 -8.43 20.77
C TYR A 406 -2.98 -7.18 20.10
N VAL A 407 -3.44 -6.01 20.52
CA VAL A 407 -2.96 -4.72 20.03
C VAL A 407 -1.55 -4.39 20.54
N GLY A 408 -1.23 -4.65 21.80
CA GLY A 408 0.12 -4.48 22.37
C GLY A 408 1.15 -5.39 21.71
N LEU A 409 0.75 -6.62 21.38
CA LEU A 409 1.56 -7.51 20.53
C LEU A 409 1.72 -6.92 19.13
N ALA A 410 0.65 -6.39 18.54
CA ALA A 410 0.72 -5.74 17.23
C ALA A 410 1.55 -4.44 17.22
N SER A 411 1.53 -3.65 18.30
CA SER A 411 2.27 -2.39 18.45
C SER A 411 3.74 -2.58 18.78
N SER A 412 4.12 -3.74 19.35
CA SER A 412 5.52 -4.20 19.43
C SER A 412 6.14 -4.49 18.05
N VAL A 413 5.32 -4.49 17.01
CA VAL A 413 5.81 -4.36 15.65
C VAL A 413 6.10 -2.90 15.38
N THR A 414 7.35 -2.60 15.03
CA THR A 414 7.74 -1.32 14.46
C THR A 414 6.71 -0.93 13.40
N VAL A 415 5.83 0.01 13.77
CA VAL A 415 4.92 0.65 12.81
C VAL A 415 5.84 1.16 11.71
N PRO A 416 5.61 0.79 10.44
CA PRO A 416 6.40 1.34 9.36
C PRO A 416 6.28 2.85 9.45
N THR A 417 7.34 3.52 9.87
CA THR A 417 7.37 4.97 9.95
C THR A 417 7.08 5.54 8.56
N VAL A 418 6.63 6.80 8.47
CA VAL A 418 6.51 7.51 7.17
C VAL A 418 7.82 7.35 6.38
N TYR A 419 8.96 7.41 7.08
CA TYR A 419 10.28 7.07 6.56
C TYR A 419 10.40 5.67 5.95
N ALA A 420 10.02 4.60 6.66
CA ALA A 420 10.07 3.24 6.12
C ALA A 420 9.17 3.09 4.88
N GLY A 421 7.99 3.72 4.89
CA GLY A 421 7.08 3.80 3.74
C GLY A 421 7.72 4.50 2.54
N ILE A 422 8.35 5.66 2.77
CA ILE A 422 9.11 6.42 1.76
C ILE A 422 10.23 5.59 1.18
N HIS A 423 11.06 4.99 2.04
CA HIS A 423 12.24 4.25 1.59
C HIS A 423 11.85 3.01 0.77
N LYS A 424 10.87 2.25 1.25
CA LYS A 424 10.33 1.07 0.54
C LYS A 424 9.70 1.45 -0.79
N THR A 425 8.88 2.50 -0.82
CA THR A 425 8.24 3.00 -2.04
C THR A 425 9.29 3.48 -3.04
N GLY A 426 10.24 4.29 -2.58
CA GLY A 426 11.34 4.79 -3.41
C GLY A 426 12.25 3.69 -3.94
N GLN A 427 12.56 2.67 -3.13
CA GLN A 427 13.32 1.50 -3.60
C GLN A 427 12.57 0.72 -4.68
N LYS A 428 11.26 0.48 -4.50
CA LYS A 428 10.44 -0.22 -5.49
C LYS A 428 10.30 0.56 -6.80
N LEU A 429 10.08 1.87 -6.72
CA LEU A 429 9.97 2.74 -7.89
C LEU A 429 11.30 2.96 -8.60
N ARG A 430 12.44 2.75 -7.92
CA ARG A 430 13.78 2.69 -8.53
C ARG A 430 14.03 1.40 -9.33
N LEU A 431 13.19 0.38 -9.23
CA LEU A 431 13.32 -0.83 -10.05
C LEU A 431 12.92 -0.54 -11.50
N ASN A 432 13.88 -0.66 -12.40
CA ASN A 432 13.71 -0.28 -13.81
C ASN A 432 13.24 -1.46 -14.65
N PHE A 433 11.97 -1.81 -14.54
CA PHE A 433 11.34 -2.76 -15.46
C PHE A 433 10.66 -2.01 -16.60
N LEU A 434 10.87 -2.48 -17.84
CA LEU A 434 10.10 -2.00 -18.99
C LEU A 434 8.70 -2.64 -18.98
N THR A 435 7.65 -1.88 -19.27
CA THR A 435 6.31 -2.45 -19.52
C THR A 435 6.32 -3.17 -20.85
N PRO A 436 5.32 -4.02 -21.15
CA PRO A 436 5.18 -4.62 -22.48
C PRO A 436 5.22 -3.58 -23.60
N VAL A 437 4.54 -2.44 -23.43
CA VAL A 437 4.58 -1.32 -24.37
C VAL A 437 6.00 -0.78 -24.52
N GLN A 438 6.65 -0.37 -23.42
CA GLN A 438 8.01 0.16 -23.47
C GLN A 438 9.03 -0.84 -24.06
N ARG A 439 8.84 -2.13 -23.78
CA ARG A 439 9.67 -3.21 -24.32
C ARG A 439 9.48 -3.34 -25.83
N ARG A 440 8.24 -3.34 -26.31
CA ARG A 440 7.90 -3.31 -27.74
C ARG A 440 8.51 -2.08 -28.43
N VAL A 441 8.40 -0.90 -27.81
CA VAL A 441 9.00 0.33 -28.31
C VAL A 441 10.53 0.19 -28.38
N CYS A 442 11.18 -0.32 -27.33
CA CYS A 442 12.63 -0.54 -27.31
C CYS A 442 13.09 -1.52 -28.41
N ASP A 443 12.40 -2.67 -28.52
CA ASP A 443 12.70 -3.74 -29.49
C ASP A 443 12.34 -3.35 -30.94
N CYS A 444 11.74 -2.18 -31.14
CA CYS A 444 11.42 -1.64 -32.44
C CYS A 444 12.67 -1.50 -33.32
N LYS A 445 12.54 -1.93 -34.58
CA LYS A 445 13.60 -1.89 -35.60
C LYS A 445 13.62 -0.59 -36.42
N HIS A 446 12.71 0.34 -36.14
CA HIS A 446 12.69 1.63 -36.83
C HIS A 446 13.87 2.50 -36.36
N ASN A 447 14.59 3.09 -37.34
CA ASN A 447 15.72 3.98 -37.07
C ASN A 447 15.25 5.35 -36.57
N PHE A 448 14.06 5.80 -37.00
CA PHE A 448 13.47 7.09 -36.66
C PHE A 448 12.25 6.85 -35.78
N VAL A 449 12.32 7.23 -34.50
CA VAL A 449 11.24 6.97 -33.53
C VAL A 449 10.93 8.22 -32.72
N ILE A 450 9.65 8.52 -32.55
CA ILE A 450 9.18 9.51 -31.58
C ILE A 450 8.35 8.78 -30.52
N ILE A 451 8.76 8.98 -29.27
CA ILE A 451 8.09 8.43 -28.10
C ILE A 451 7.43 9.58 -27.35
N SER A 452 6.11 9.55 -27.26
CA SER A 452 5.35 10.54 -26.52
C SER A 452 4.74 9.92 -25.26
N GLY A 453 4.49 10.73 -24.24
CA GLY A 453 3.80 10.26 -23.03
C GLY A 453 3.91 11.24 -21.87
N ASP A 454 3.06 11.01 -20.87
CA ASP A 454 3.03 11.82 -19.64
C ASP A 454 4.36 11.77 -18.87
N SER A 455 4.54 12.67 -17.92
CA SER A 455 5.74 12.68 -17.07
C SER A 455 5.75 11.41 -16.25
N GLY A 456 6.95 10.91 -15.97
CA GLY A 456 7.09 9.66 -15.23
C GLY A 456 6.69 8.42 -16.01
N SER A 457 6.29 8.50 -17.29
CA SER A 457 5.99 7.33 -18.14
C SER A 457 7.22 6.50 -18.54
N GLY A 458 8.42 6.87 -18.09
CA GLY A 458 9.66 6.11 -18.32
C GLY A 458 10.30 6.30 -19.69
N LYS A 459 10.08 7.45 -20.36
CA LYS A 459 10.68 7.78 -21.67
C LYS A 459 12.21 7.72 -21.65
N SER A 460 12.85 8.39 -20.68
CA SER A 460 14.30 8.35 -20.50
C SER A 460 14.84 6.94 -20.23
N LEU A 461 14.03 6.06 -19.59
CA LEU A 461 14.39 4.66 -19.38
C LEU A 461 14.39 3.87 -20.69
N ILE A 462 13.45 4.14 -21.61
CA ILE A 462 13.48 3.53 -22.95
C ILE A 462 14.72 3.97 -23.70
N LEU A 463 15.09 5.25 -23.66
CA LEU A 463 16.32 5.73 -24.30
C LEU A 463 17.55 4.99 -23.77
N ALA A 464 17.68 4.87 -22.44
CA ALA A 464 18.77 4.13 -21.82
C ALA A 464 18.77 2.63 -22.20
N ALA A 465 17.61 2.00 -22.28
CA ALA A 465 17.47 0.61 -22.72
C ALA A 465 17.86 0.44 -24.20
N LYS A 466 17.40 1.35 -25.06
CA LYS A 466 17.72 1.34 -26.49
C LYS A 466 19.21 1.57 -26.74
N THR A 467 19.85 2.48 -25.99
CA THR A 467 21.30 2.68 -26.06
C THR A 467 22.05 1.36 -25.83
N ARG A 468 21.71 0.64 -24.76
CA ARG A 468 22.34 -0.66 -24.47
C ARG A 468 22.07 -1.70 -25.55
N GLN A 469 20.87 -1.71 -26.10
CA GLN A 469 20.52 -2.60 -27.20
C GLN A 469 21.39 -2.32 -28.44
N ILE A 470 21.51 -1.05 -28.84
CA ILE A 470 22.36 -0.61 -29.95
C ILE A 470 23.82 -1.06 -29.71
N LEU A 471 24.37 -0.79 -28.52
CA LEU A 471 25.75 -1.19 -28.19
C LEU A 471 25.94 -2.71 -28.28
N ARG A 472 24.97 -3.52 -27.86
CA ARG A 472 25.03 -5.00 -27.95
C ARG A 472 24.96 -5.49 -29.39
N GLU A 473 24.03 -4.97 -30.18
CA GLU A 473 23.85 -5.34 -31.59
C GLU A 473 25.10 -5.00 -32.40
N VAL A 474 25.67 -3.81 -32.18
CA VAL A 474 26.89 -3.35 -32.85
C VAL A 474 28.11 -4.16 -32.41
N THR A 475 28.24 -4.46 -31.12
CA THR A 475 29.32 -5.33 -30.61
C THR A 475 29.27 -6.72 -31.26
N ALA A 476 28.07 -7.29 -31.44
CA ALA A 476 27.90 -8.57 -32.12
C ALA A 476 28.30 -8.51 -33.60
N GLN A 477 28.09 -7.37 -34.26
CA GLN A 477 28.45 -7.12 -35.66
C GLN A 477 29.91 -6.67 -35.86
N LYS A 478 30.67 -6.47 -34.78
CA LYS A 478 32.05 -5.90 -34.81
C LYS A 478 32.13 -4.53 -35.48
N VAL A 479 31.04 -3.77 -35.51
CA VAL A 479 31.03 -2.39 -35.99
C VAL A 479 31.44 -1.48 -34.81
N LYS A 480 32.08 -0.34 -35.07
CA LYS A 480 32.31 0.67 -34.03
C LYS A 480 31.10 1.59 -33.99
N CYS A 481 30.55 1.89 -32.81
CA CYS A 481 29.49 2.89 -32.68
C CYS A 481 29.71 3.83 -31.50
N HIS A 482 29.05 4.98 -31.58
CA HIS A 482 28.94 5.95 -30.50
C HIS A 482 27.50 6.46 -30.39
N VAL A 483 26.97 6.53 -29.17
CA VAL A 483 25.60 6.98 -28.91
C VAL A 483 25.62 8.34 -28.21
N ASN A 484 25.06 9.34 -28.87
CA ASN A 484 24.87 10.68 -28.31
C ASN A 484 23.45 10.78 -27.74
N ILE A 485 23.34 11.07 -26.45
CA ILE A 485 22.07 11.38 -25.80
C ILE A 485 22.02 12.88 -25.51
N VAL A 486 21.07 13.58 -26.12
CA VAL A 486 20.89 15.03 -25.96
C VAL A 486 19.67 15.32 -25.10
N THR A 487 19.85 15.95 -23.95
CA THR A 487 18.72 16.38 -23.11
C THR A 487 18.29 17.79 -23.49
N CYS A 488 17.02 17.98 -23.81
CA CYS A 488 16.43 19.28 -24.12
C CYS A 488 15.79 19.97 -22.90
N THR A 489 16.15 19.52 -21.70
CA THR A 489 15.61 20.06 -20.43
C THR A 489 16.06 21.49 -20.12
N ASP A 490 16.98 22.03 -20.91
CA ASP A 490 17.46 23.41 -20.89
C ASP A 490 16.67 24.35 -21.82
N ILE A 491 15.69 23.82 -22.54
CA ILE A 491 14.79 24.56 -23.43
C ILE A 491 13.44 24.76 -22.74
N ASN A 492 13.00 26.01 -22.61
CA ASN A 492 11.70 26.34 -22.02
C ASN A 492 10.56 26.32 -23.06
N ASP A 493 9.32 26.55 -22.60
CA ASP A 493 8.11 26.55 -23.42
C ASP A 493 8.12 27.60 -24.55
N SER A 494 8.82 28.71 -24.35
CA SER A 494 8.99 29.75 -25.36
C SER A 494 10.11 29.45 -26.36
N LEU A 495 10.64 28.22 -26.31
CA LEU A 495 11.78 27.74 -27.09
C LEU A 495 13.05 28.55 -26.85
N PHE A 496 13.24 29.11 -25.66
CA PHE A 496 14.51 29.72 -25.29
C PHE A 496 15.36 28.74 -24.49
N CYS A 497 16.62 28.61 -24.91
CA CYS A 497 17.63 27.89 -24.17
C CYS A 497 18.25 28.81 -23.11
N ALA A 498 18.16 28.44 -21.84
CA ALA A 498 18.62 29.26 -20.72
C ALA A 498 19.87 28.70 -20.04
N LEU A 499 20.80 29.60 -19.67
CA LEU A 499 22.12 29.32 -19.08
C LEU A 499 22.13 28.45 -17.81
N LYS A 500 21.01 28.39 -17.07
CA LYS A 500 20.97 27.98 -15.65
C LYS A 500 19.84 26.98 -15.33
N MET A 501 19.34 26.26 -16.33
CA MET A 501 18.40 25.16 -16.11
C MET A 501 19.15 23.96 -15.51
N SER A 502 18.63 23.37 -14.43
CA SER A 502 19.37 22.43 -13.57
C SER A 502 19.91 21.20 -14.32
N TYR A 503 21.20 20.91 -14.12
CA TYR A 503 21.98 19.77 -14.62
C TYR A 503 21.48 18.36 -14.16
N GLN A 504 20.40 18.26 -13.39
CA GLN A 504 20.02 17.00 -12.72
C GLN A 504 19.33 15.95 -13.60
N SER A 505 18.61 16.36 -14.66
CA SER A 505 17.99 15.42 -15.60
C SER A 505 19.03 14.61 -16.38
N SER A 506 20.07 15.27 -16.89
CA SER A 506 21.22 14.62 -17.55
C SER A 506 21.96 13.69 -16.59
N GLN A 507 22.14 14.08 -15.32
CA GLN A 507 22.77 13.23 -14.31
C GLN A 507 22.05 11.89 -14.07
N GLN A 508 20.72 11.85 -14.18
CA GLN A 508 19.98 10.59 -14.03
C GLN A 508 20.25 9.63 -15.19
N LEU A 509 20.21 10.12 -16.42
CA LEU A 509 20.57 9.34 -17.60
C LEU A 509 22.03 8.89 -17.55
N GLU A 510 22.95 9.78 -17.18
CA GLU A 510 24.37 9.45 -16.95
C GLU A 510 24.51 8.37 -15.88
N LYS A 511 23.77 8.46 -14.76
CA LYS A 511 23.78 7.44 -13.70
C LYS A 511 23.24 6.10 -14.22
N TYR A 512 22.19 6.10 -15.03
CA TYR A 512 21.66 4.90 -15.66
C TYR A 512 22.63 4.26 -16.64
N LEU A 513 23.49 5.04 -17.27
CA LEU A 513 24.42 4.59 -18.32
C LEU A 513 25.88 4.56 -17.86
N ARG A 514 26.11 4.71 -16.55
CA ARG A 514 27.44 4.72 -15.96
C ARG A 514 28.15 3.39 -16.23
N GLY A 515 29.39 3.48 -16.72
CA GLY A 515 30.25 2.33 -17.03
C GLY A 515 30.16 1.84 -18.47
N GLU A 516 29.27 2.39 -19.28
CA GLU A 516 29.18 2.09 -20.70
C GLU A 516 30.14 3.00 -21.48
N ASN A 517 31.17 2.42 -22.07
CA ASN A 517 32.07 3.14 -22.96
C ASN A 517 31.33 3.43 -24.29
N ASN A 518 31.59 4.57 -24.92
CA ASN A 518 30.95 5.03 -26.18
C ASN A 518 29.56 5.67 -26.05
N ILE A 519 29.22 6.20 -24.88
CA ILE A 519 28.03 7.03 -24.70
C ILE A 519 28.46 8.44 -24.30
N THR A 520 27.85 9.44 -24.93
CA THR A 520 27.94 10.84 -24.48
C THR A 520 26.54 11.31 -24.12
N VAL A 521 26.34 11.79 -22.89
CA VAL A 521 25.12 12.50 -22.48
C VAL A 521 25.46 13.99 -22.43
N SER A 522 24.66 14.84 -23.08
CA SER A 522 24.93 16.27 -23.17
C SER A 522 23.65 17.08 -23.21
N GLN A 523 23.73 18.32 -22.76
CA GLN A 523 22.63 19.27 -22.89
C GLN A 523 22.59 19.87 -24.30
N PHE A 524 21.40 20.26 -24.76
CA PHE A 524 21.22 20.85 -26.09
C PHE A 524 22.11 22.09 -26.29
N ARG A 525 22.24 22.92 -25.26
CA ARG A 525 23.05 24.15 -25.28
C ARG A 525 24.50 23.94 -25.66
N LEU A 526 25.13 22.85 -25.22
CA LEU A 526 26.56 22.61 -25.43
C LEU A 526 26.93 22.50 -26.92
N PHE A 527 25.96 22.28 -27.80
CA PHE A 527 26.17 22.19 -29.24
C PHE A 527 26.08 23.54 -29.96
N HIS A 528 25.60 24.59 -29.29
CA HIS A 528 25.28 25.89 -29.88
C HIS A 528 25.81 27.10 -29.09
N GLU A 529 26.46 26.89 -27.94
CA GLU A 529 26.94 27.97 -27.07
C GLU A 529 27.88 28.96 -27.78
N GLU A 530 28.74 28.47 -28.67
CA GLU A 530 29.67 29.29 -29.45
C GLU A 530 28.98 30.11 -30.55
N GLU A 531 27.83 29.66 -31.05
CA GLU A 531 27.16 30.23 -32.22
C GLU A 531 26.09 31.26 -31.85
N GLU A 532 25.38 31.05 -30.75
CA GLU A 532 24.14 31.78 -30.45
C GLU A 532 24.19 32.52 -29.10
N GLY A 533 25.27 32.38 -28.34
CA GLY A 533 25.50 33.07 -27.09
C GLY A 533 24.74 32.49 -25.88
N PRO A 534 24.65 33.26 -24.77
CA PRO A 534 24.24 32.74 -23.46
C PRO A 534 22.75 32.41 -23.31
N ASN A 535 21.88 33.08 -24.07
CA ASN A 535 20.45 32.77 -24.13
C ASN A 535 19.99 32.96 -25.56
N PHE A 536 19.51 31.90 -26.18
CA PHE A 536 19.12 31.92 -27.59
C PHE A 536 17.79 31.22 -27.83
N LYS A 537 17.11 31.62 -28.89
CA LYS A 537 15.88 30.97 -29.33
C LYS A 537 16.24 29.72 -30.13
N VAL A 538 15.80 28.56 -29.65
CA VAL A 538 15.95 27.28 -30.34
C VAL A 538 15.01 27.26 -31.54
N THR A 539 15.60 27.22 -32.73
CA THR A 539 14.86 27.12 -33.99
C THR A 539 14.88 25.69 -34.51
N PRO A 540 13.91 25.30 -35.37
CA PRO A 540 13.95 24.02 -36.08
C PRO A 540 15.27 23.73 -36.81
N ARG A 541 15.91 24.78 -37.34
CA ARG A 541 17.20 24.68 -38.03
C ARG A 541 18.33 24.27 -37.09
N LEU A 542 18.35 24.78 -35.86
CA LEU A 542 19.35 24.40 -34.85
C LEU A 542 19.22 22.93 -34.48
N LEU A 543 17.98 22.46 -34.22
CA LEU A 543 17.69 21.05 -33.94
C LEU A 543 18.21 20.14 -35.06
N VAL A 544 17.88 20.46 -36.31
CA VAL A 544 18.31 19.69 -37.48
C VAL A 544 19.82 19.73 -37.69
N LYS A 545 20.44 20.91 -37.59
CA LYS A 545 21.89 21.08 -37.71
C LYS A 545 22.62 20.22 -36.67
N MET A 546 22.10 20.14 -35.44
CA MET A 546 22.66 19.30 -34.39
C MET A 546 22.55 17.80 -34.74
N ILE A 547 21.37 17.32 -35.15
CA ILE A 547 21.19 15.90 -35.54
C ILE A 547 22.15 15.54 -36.68
N GLN A 548 22.26 16.40 -37.70
CA GLN A 548 23.18 16.20 -38.81
C GLN A 548 24.64 16.15 -38.33
N LYS A 549 25.06 17.12 -37.51
CA LYS A 549 26.43 17.18 -36.95
C LYS A 549 26.79 15.93 -36.14
N LEU A 550 25.84 15.39 -35.37
CA LEU A 550 26.06 14.25 -34.49
C LEU A 550 25.91 12.89 -35.17
N THR A 551 25.29 12.81 -36.35
CA THR A 551 25.12 11.56 -37.11
C THR A 551 26.19 11.33 -38.18
N VAL A 552 27.09 12.29 -38.43
CA VAL A 552 28.20 12.11 -39.40
C VAL A 552 29.08 10.93 -39.02
N VAL A 553 29.30 10.00 -39.96
CA VAL A 553 30.25 8.90 -39.79
C VAL A 553 31.67 9.47 -39.75
N LYS A 554 32.39 9.20 -38.66
CA LYS A 554 33.81 9.57 -38.50
C LYS A 554 34.62 8.30 -38.27
N ASP A 555 35.67 8.09 -39.05
CA ASP A 555 36.60 6.95 -38.88
C ASP A 555 35.92 5.56 -38.89
N GLY A 556 34.85 5.42 -39.67
CA GLY A 556 34.04 4.20 -39.72
C GLY A 556 33.22 3.92 -38.46
N VAL A 557 33.11 4.89 -37.54
CA VAL A 557 32.26 4.83 -36.35
C VAL A 557 30.85 5.28 -36.72
N GLN A 558 29.88 4.42 -36.44
CA GLN A 558 28.46 4.71 -36.61
C GLN A 558 27.93 5.53 -35.43
N HIS A 559 27.34 6.69 -35.69
CA HIS A 559 26.81 7.56 -34.64
C HIS A 559 25.29 7.49 -34.56
N HIS A 560 24.77 7.39 -33.34
CA HIS A 560 23.34 7.41 -33.03
C HIS A 560 23.00 8.67 -32.21
N VAL A 561 21.79 9.20 -32.37
CA VAL A 561 21.30 10.38 -31.64
C VAL A 561 19.98 10.03 -30.96
N LEU A 562 19.94 10.17 -29.65
CA LEU A 562 18.74 9.96 -28.84
C LEU A 562 18.48 11.27 -28.10
N MET A 563 17.29 11.84 -28.21
CA MET A 563 16.97 13.13 -27.60
C MET A 563 15.90 12.97 -26.53
N ASP A 564 16.18 13.47 -25.33
CA ASP A 564 15.26 13.40 -24.20
C ASP A 564 14.55 14.75 -23.96
N GLU A 565 13.26 14.70 -23.66
CA GLU A 565 12.42 15.85 -23.30
C GLU A 565 12.39 16.96 -24.38
N VAL A 566 12.26 16.58 -25.66
CA VAL A 566 12.14 17.52 -26.77
C VAL A 566 10.83 18.31 -26.65
N PRO A 567 10.88 19.67 -26.67
CA PRO A 567 9.67 20.48 -26.62
C PRO A 567 8.71 20.16 -27.75
N PHE A 568 7.44 19.94 -27.41
CA PHE A 568 6.43 19.61 -28.43
C PHE A 568 6.31 20.73 -29.47
N GLU A 569 6.35 21.99 -29.05
CA GLU A 569 6.29 23.13 -29.96
C GLU A 569 7.49 23.18 -30.92
N LEU A 570 8.69 22.83 -30.44
CA LEU A 570 9.87 22.70 -31.29
C LEU A 570 9.68 21.58 -32.32
N LEU A 571 9.17 20.42 -31.88
CA LEU A 571 8.91 19.29 -32.75
C LEU A 571 7.87 19.63 -33.83
N LYS A 572 6.76 20.27 -33.45
CA LYS A 572 5.71 20.76 -34.35
C LYS A 572 6.28 21.70 -35.42
N GLN A 573 7.10 22.66 -35.03
CA GLN A 573 7.76 23.58 -35.97
C GLN A 573 8.84 22.90 -36.83
N SER A 574 9.32 21.72 -36.41
CA SER A 574 10.41 20.99 -37.07
C SER A 574 9.94 19.86 -37.98
N GLN A 575 8.63 19.63 -38.12
CA GLN A 575 8.07 18.49 -38.86
C GLN A 575 8.70 18.32 -40.26
N TRP A 576 8.63 19.36 -41.09
CA TRP A 576 9.18 19.34 -42.45
C TRP A 576 10.71 19.17 -42.46
N HIS A 577 11.42 19.86 -41.57
CA HIS A 577 12.87 19.80 -41.49
C HIS A 577 13.37 18.42 -41.05
N LEU A 578 12.66 17.75 -40.14
CA LEU A 578 13.01 16.39 -39.69
C LEU A 578 12.78 15.35 -40.78
N ASP A 579 11.75 15.51 -41.62
CA ASP A 579 11.55 14.66 -42.79
C ASP A 579 12.71 14.78 -43.78
N GLU A 580 13.22 15.99 -44.02
CA GLU A 580 14.42 16.21 -44.86
C GLU A 580 15.67 15.55 -44.24
N VAL A 581 15.84 15.65 -42.92
CA VAL A 581 16.97 15.05 -42.19
C VAL A 581 17.05 13.54 -42.37
N THR A 582 15.92 12.84 -42.45
CA THR A 582 15.92 11.37 -42.62
C THR A 582 16.67 10.89 -43.85
N TYR A 583 16.78 11.71 -44.91
CA TYR A 583 17.52 11.37 -46.12
C TYR A 583 19.02 11.61 -45.99
N ARG A 584 19.43 12.41 -45.00
CA ARG A 584 20.84 12.79 -44.76
C ARG A 584 21.49 11.98 -43.65
N VAL A 585 20.69 11.33 -42.79
CA VAL A 585 21.20 10.45 -41.73
C VAL A 585 21.74 9.16 -42.35
N PRO A 586 22.98 8.74 -42.03
CA PRO A 586 23.57 7.52 -42.58
C PRO A 586 22.72 6.26 -42.29
N PRO A 587 22.71 5.28 -43.21
CA PRO A 587 22.03 4.01 -42.97
C PRO A 587 22.47 3.33 -41.67
N GLY A 588 21.50 2.89 -40.87
CA GLY A 588 21.71 2.21 -39.59
C GLY A 588 21.91 3.13 -38.37
N SER A 589 22.14 4.43 -38.58
CA SER A 589 22.07 5.41 -37.48
C SER A 589 20.63 5.52 -36.96
N ASN A 590 20.48 5.63 -35.65
CA ASN A 590 19.18 5.78 -35.00
C ASN A 590 19.00 7.24 -34.55
N VAL A 591 17.82 7.81 -34.80
CA VAL A 591 17.38 9.13 -34.32
C VAL A 591 16.08 8.94 -33.55
N TRP A 592 16.15 8.95 -32.22
CA TRP A 592 14.97 8.80 -31.37
C TRP A 592 14.72 10.07 -30.57
N LEU A 593 13.47 10.50 -30.48
CA LEU A 593 13.07 11.71 -29.76
C LEU A 593 12.02 11.34 -28.72
N THR A 594 12.15 11.83 -27.49
CA THR A 594 11.08 11.74 -26.48
C THR A 594 10.39 13.08 -26.33
N VAL A 595 9.06 13.05 -26.21
CA VAL A 595 8.22 14.24 -26.07
C VAL A 595 7.36 14.07 -24.83
N SER A 596 7.37 15.07 -23.96
CA SER A 596 6.52 15.10 -22.79
C SER A 596 5.23 15.85 -23.06
N THR A 597 4.11 15.14 -23.00
CA THR A 597 2.76 15.68 -23.31
C THR A 597 2.19 16.67 -22.30
N HIS A 598 2.84 16.83 -21.16
CA HIS A 598 2.32 17.57 -20.01
C HIS A 598 3.12 18.83 -19.71
N THR A 599 4.41 18.87 -20.09
CA THR A 599 5.26 20.05 -19.91
C THR A 599 4.84 21.15 -20.88
N TYR A 600 4.37 20.76 -22.06
CA TYR A 600 3.95 21.69 -23.09
C TYR A 600 2.43 21.72 -23.08
N ARG A 601 1.86 22.93 -22.92
CA ARG A 601 0.42 23.21 -22.85
C ARG A 601 -0.27 22.73 -24.12
N VAL A 602 -0.53 21.42 -24.19
CA VAL A 602 -1.32 20.77 -25.20
C VAL A 602 -2.65 21.47 -25.23
N ASP A 603 -3.05 21.87 -26.42
CA ASP A 603 -4.23 22.67 -26.67
C ASP A 603 -5.48 21.97 -26.09
N SER A 604 -5.84 22.35 -24.87
CA SER A 604 -7.05 21.87 -24.18
C SER A 604 -8.34 22.24 -24.92
N ARG A 605 -8.28 22.99 -26.04
CA ARG A 605 -9.41 23.17 -26.97
C ARG A 605 -9.85 21.85 -27.59
N SER A 606 -9.03 20.80 -27.51
CA SER A 606 -9.39 19.47 -27.97
C SER A 606 -9.16 18.47 -26.84
N ALA A 607 -10.23 18.04 -26.16
CA ALA A 607 -10.23 16.86 -25.28
C ALA A 607 -10.05 15.57 -26.11
N ARG A 608 -9.12 15.59 -27.07
CA ARG A 608 -8.85 14.54 -28.03
C ARG A 608 -7.88 13.55 -27.43
N ASP A 609 -7.95 12.34 -27.95
CA ASP A 609 -6.94 11.31 -27.75
C ASP A 609 -5.52 11.93 -27.87
N PRO A 610 -4.64 11.80 -26.87
CA PRO A 610 -3.27 12.32 -26.91
C PRO A 610 -2.47 11.87 -28.14
N CYS A 611 -2.94 10.85 -28.87
CA CYS A 611 -2.48 10.51 -30.21
C CYS A 611 -2.63 11.64 -31.24
N TRP A 612 -3.35 12.75 -30.97
CA TRP A 612 -3.38 13.93 -31.85
C TRP A 612 -1.98 14.50 -32.12
N ILE A 613 -1.02 14.27 -31.21
CA ILE A 613 0.40 14.59 -31.41
C ILE A 613 0.90 13.97 -32.72
N LYS A 614 0.41 12.78 -33.08
CA LYS A 614 0.74 12.08 -34.33
C LYS A 614 0.52 12.95 -35.58
N GLU A 615 -0.44 13.87 -35.56
CA GLU A 615 -0.74 14.79 -36.68
C GLU A 615 0.43 15.73 -36.98
N TYR A 616 1.29 15.99 -36.00
CA TYR A 616 2.45 16.89 -36.10
C TYR A 616 3.79 16.14 -36.19
N MET A 617 3.76 14.81 -36.29
CA MET A 617 4.98 14.01 -36.39
C MET A 617 5.49 13.99 -37.83
N PRO A 618 6.82 13.95 -38.06
CA PRO A 618 7.37 13.78 -39.39
C PRO A 618 6.97 12.41 -39.97
N THR A 619 6.69 12.37 -41.28
CA THR A 619 6.07 11.22 -41.97
C THR A 619 6.85 9.91 -41.85
N LYS A 620 8.18 9.98 -41.72
CA LYS A 620 9.05 8.80 -41.64
C LYS A 620 9.36 8.32 -40.23
N PHE A 621 8.94 9.05 -39.21
CA PHE A 621 9.17 8.64 -37.83
C PHE A 621 8.06 7.69 -37.37
N HIS A 622 8.47 6.57 -36.78
CA HIS A 622 7.55 5.69 -36.06
C HIS A 622 7.10 6.40 -34.78
N PHE A 623 5.80 6.47 -34.54
CA PHE A 623 5.23 7.15 -33.37
C PHE A 623 4.68 6.13 -32.39
N GLU A 624 5.06 6.26 -31.12
CA GLU A 624 4.52 5.47 -30.02
C GLU A 624 4.11 6.38 -28.86
N TYR A 625 2.97 6.08 -28.25
CA TYR A 625 2.47 6.78 -27.07
C TYR A 625 2.54 5.87 -25.84
N LEU A 626 3.13 6.37 -24.75
CA LEU A 626 3.20 5.68 -23.47
C LEU A 626 2.05 6.17 -22.57
N ASP A 627 1.06 5.32 -22.39
CA ASP A 627 -0.12 5.58 -21.55
C ASP A 627 0.12 5.29 -20.06
N PHE A 628 1.11 4.47 -19.71
CA PHE A 628 1.40 4.13 -18.30
C PHE A 628 2.39 5.09 -17.63
N VAL A 629 1.95 5.79 -16.59
CA VAL A 629 2.79 6.63 -15.71
C VAL A 629 3.43 5.75 -14.65
N LYS A 630 4.76 5.64 -14.70
CA LYS A 630 5.52 4.69 -13.88
C LYS A 630 6.08 5.25 -12.59
N ARG A 631 6.63 6.46 -12.62
CA ARG A 631 7.42 6.96 -11.50
C ARG A 631 6.61 7.70 -10.45
N VAL A 632 5.39 7.20 -10.18
CA VAL A 632 4.41 7.84 -9.30
C VAL A 632 3.71 6.78 -8.46
N PRO A 633 3.70 6.90 -7.12
CA PRO A 633 2.88 6.06 -6.27
C PRO A 633 1.39 6.20 -6.60
N MET A 634 0.62 5.12 -6.44
CA MET A 634 -0.81 5.07 -6.78
C MET A 634 -1.63 6.10 -5.97
N SER A 635 -1.27 6.37 -4.70
CA SER A 635 -1.88 7.46 -3.92
C SER A 635 -1.77 8.81 -4.61
N LEU A 636 -0.57 9.16 -5.11
CA LEU A 636 -0.33 10.39 -5.85
C LEU A 636 -0.99 10.38 -7.23
N PHE A 637 -1.04 9.21 -7.88
CA PHE A 637 -1.72 9.06 -9.16
C PHE A 637 -3.24 9.31 -9.03
N LYS A 638 -3.87 8.87 -7.94
CA LYS A 638 -5.27 9.21 -7.64
C LYS A 638 -5.48 10.71 -7.51
N VAL A 639 -4.55 11.42 -6.83
CA VAL A 639 -4.58 12.89 -6.76
C VAL A 639 -4.47 13.51 -8.16
N ILE A 640 -3.55 13.04 -8.99
CA ILE A 640 -3.41 13.51 -10.38
C ILE A 640 -4.71 13.31 -11.16
N LYS A 641 -5.36 12.16 -11.02
CA LYS A 641 -6.61 11.85 -11.71
C LYS A 641 -7.77 12.73 -11.26
N GLU A 642 -7.89 12.97 -9.97
CA GLU A 642 -8.92 13.87 -9.46
C GLU A 642 -8.65 15.32 -9.88
N ILE A 643 -7.39 15.76 -9.87
CA ILE A 643 -6.99 17.05 -10.46
C ILE A 643 -7.42 17.14 -11.93
N GLN A 644 -7.14 16.11 -12.74
CA GLN A 644 -7.53 16.06 -14.16
C GLN A 644 -9.05 16.09 -14.36
N ALA A 645 -9.80 15.42 -13.48
CA ALA A 645 -11.25 15.41 -13.50
C ALA A 645 -11.84 16.80 -13.16
N ILE A 646 -11.29 17.45 -12.12
CA ILE A 646 -11.70 18.79 -11.70
C ILE A 646 -11.39 19.82 -12.80
N THR A 647 -10.25 19.69 -13.48
CA THR A 647 -9.79 20.68 -14.47
C THR A 647 -10.39 20.51 -15.86
N GLY A 648 -11.04 19.38 -16.13
CA GLY A 648 -11.55 19.08 -17.47
C GLY A 648 -10.44 18.93 -18.53
N ASP A 649 -9.23 18.52 -18.13
CA ASP A 649 -8.04 18.37 -19.00
C ASP A 649 -8.24 17.36 -20.16
N GLY A 650 -9.32 16.55 -20.15
CA GLY A 650 -9.62 15.56 -21.20
C GLY A 650 -8.65 14.37 -21.23
N HIS A 651 -7.40 14.56 -20.78
CA HIS A 651 -6.37 13.55 -20.63
C HIS A 651 -6.63 12.55 -19.48
N GLY A 652 -7.64 12.80 -18.64
CA GLY A 652 -7.98 11.97 -17.49
C GLY A 652 -8.26 10.49 -17.83
N GLY A 653 -8.79 10.21 -19.02
CA GLY A 653 -9.10 8.84 -19.45
C GLY A 653 -7.92 8.04 -20.01
N PHE A 654 -6.83 8.70 -20.43
CA PHE A 654 -5.80 8.05 -21.24
C PHE A 654 -4.61 7.56 -20.42
N SER A 655 -4.10 8.38 -19.50
CA SER A 655 -2.96 7.96 -18.68
C SER A 655 -3.42 6.93 -17.65
N LYS A 656 -2.71 5.81 -17.52
CA LYS A 656 -2.94 4.76 -16.53
C LYS A 656 -1.79 4.73 -15.53
N CYS A 657 -2.04 4.24 -14.33
CA CYS A 657 -0.96 4.05 -13.36
C CYS A 657 -0.15 2.81 -13.76
N GLY A 658 1.14 2.97 -14.03
CA GLY A 658 2.04 1.90 -14.43
C GLY A 658 2.54 1.03 -13.28
N HIS A 659 2.34 1.46 -12.03
CA HIS A 659 2.63 0.67 -10.83
C HIS A 659 1.48 0.82 -9.85
N VAL A 660 1.14 -0.22 -9.11
CA VAL A 660 0.13 -0.14 -8.03
C VAL A 660 0.78 -0.07 -6.66
N ILE A 661 1.99 0.49 -6.61
CA ILE A 661 2.65 0.77 -5.34
C ILE A 661 1.81 1.86 -4.69
N GLU A 662 1.00 1.48 -3.68
CA GLU A 662 0.04 2.38 -3.04
C GLU A 662 0.72 3.68 -2.58
N GLY A 663 1.98 3.57 -2.13
CA GLY A 663 2.75 4.68 -1.60
C GLY A 663 2.14 5.22 -0.31
N PRO A 664 2.88 6.02 0.45
CA PRO A 664 2.26 6.78 1.52
C PRO A 664 1.25 7.80 0.93
N LYS A 665 0.23 8.12 1.72
CA LYS A 665 -0.73 9.16 1.36
C LYS A 665 -0.02 10.51 1.32
N PRO A 666 -0.32 11.39 0.35
CA PRO A 666 0.25 12.72 0.36
C PRO A 666 -0.16 13.47 1.64
N LEU A 667 0.80 14.15 2.25
CA LEU A 667 0.59 14.89 3.49
C LEU A 667 0.22 16.34 3.17
N LEU A 668 -0.73 16.90 3.92
CA LEU A 668 -1.12 18.29 3.85
C LEU A 668 -0.77 18.98 5.16
N TYR A 669 -0.01 20.07 5.09
CA TYR A 669 0.23 20.98 6.20
C TYR A 669 -0.32 22.34 5.87
N ARG A 670 -1.23 22.82 6.72
CA ARG A 670 -1.64 24.22 6.71
C ARG A 670 -0.84 25.01 7.72
N LEU A 671 -0.46 26.22 7.33
CA LEU A 671 0.00 27.21 8.29
C LEU A 671 -1.13 27.45 9.32
N GLN A 672 -0.76 27.68 10.57
CA GLN A 672 -1.70 28.19 11.59
C GLN A 672 -2.36 29.47 11.08
N LYS A 673 -3.58 29.81 11.51
CA LYS A 673 -4.22 31.07 11.09
C LYS A 673 -3.44 32.28 11.62
N CYS A 674 -3.42 33.37 10.87
CA CYS A 674 -2.89 34.64 11.37
C CYS A 674 -3.63 35.07 12.65
N THR A 675 -2.90 35.32 13.73
CA THR A 675 -3.45 35.86 14.99
C THR A 675 -3.34 37.39 15.08
N CYS A 676 -2.58 38.01 14.19
CA CYS A 676 -2.34 39.45 14.19
C CYS A 676 -3.46 40.27 13.55
N GLN A 677 -4.63 39.69 13.22
CA GLN A 677 -5.64 40.40 12.44
C GLN A 677 -7.07 40.27 12.98
N GLU A 678 -7.67 41.45 13.18
CA GLU A 678 -9.12 41.71 13.11
C GLU A 678 -9.53 42.37 11.78
N GLU A 679 -8.59 42.88 10.96
CA GLU A 679 -8.88 43.63 9.72
C GLU A 679 -8.42 42.93 8.41
N PRO A 680 -9.25 42.93 7.34
CA PRO A 680 -9.06 42.13 6.12
C PRO A 680 -8.10 42.68 5.05
N MET A 681 -7.37 43.78 5.26
CA MET A 681 -6.58 44.45 4.19
C MET A 681 -5.06 44.32 4.24
N MET A 682 -4.47 43.57 5.19
CA MET A 682 -3.01 43.46 5.30
C MET A 682 -2.43 42.28 4.49
N ASP A 683 -1.36 42.55 3.74
CA ASP A 683 -0.55 41.56 3.02
C ASP A 683 0.03 40.51 3.99
N TYR A 684 -0.54 39.31 3.99
CA TYR A 684 -0.16 38.23 4.92
C TYR A 684 1.32 37.84 4.83
N MET A 685 1.96 38.01 3.67
CA MET A 685 3.38 37.71 3.48
C MET A 685 4.31 38.68 4.22
N ARG A 686 3.77 39.81 4.71
CA ARG A 686 4.46 40.82 5.49
C ARG A 686 3.96 40.94 6.93
N CYS A 687 3.02 40.07 7.33
CA CYS A 687 2.54 40.03 8.70
C CYS A 687 3.65 39.62 9.66
N GLN A 688 3.71 40.23 10.85
CA GLN A 688 4.75 39.95 11.84
C GLN A 688 4.78 38.47 12.30
N CYS A 689 3.64 37.77 12.27
CA CYS A 689 3.58 36.36 12.67
C CYS A 689 3.93 35.36 11.54
N VAL A 690 4.07 35.79 10.28
CA VAL A 690 4.22 34.84 9.15
C VAL A 690 5.53 34.06 9.23
N ASP A 691 6.61 34.72 9.65
CA ASP A 691 7.94 34.11 9.79
C ASP A 691 7.90 32.94 10.81
N GLU A 692 7.17 33.11 11.92
CA GLU A 692 7.04 32.09 12.96
C GLU A 692 6.08 30.96 12.56
N ARG A 693 4.94 31.29 11.94
CA ARG A 693 3.96 30.30 11.46
C ARG A 693 4.57 29.37 10.42
N VAL A 694 5.40 29.90 9.53
CA VAL A 694 6.10 29.13 8.50
C VAL A 694 7.19 28.29 9.14
N TYR A 695 7.98 28.86 10.06
CA TYR A 695 9.00 28.12 10.80
C TYR A 695 8.41 26.91 11.54
N GLU A 696 7.36 27.09 12.34
CA GLU A 696 6.74 26.00 13.08
C GLU A 696 6.09 24.96 12.15
N THR A 697 5.53 25.38 11.01
CA THR A 697 4.98 24.45 10.02
C THR A 697 6.06 23.62 9.33
N ILE A 698 7.16 24.24 8.89
CA ILE A 698 8.28 23.50 8.28
C ILE A 698 8.97 22.61 9.31
N LYS A 699 9.13 23.08 10.56
CA LYS A 699 9.65 22.27 11.67
C LYS A 699 8.79 21.02 11.92
N ARG A 700 7.46 21.11 11.85
CA ARG A 700 6.55 19.96 11.89
C ARG A 700 6.77 19.01 10.72
N VAL A 701 6.89 19.53 9.49
CA VAL A 701 7.22 18.71 8.30
C VAL A 701 8.50 17.90 8.55
N PHE A 702 9.58 18.54 9.02
CA PHE A 702 10.85 17.83 9.26
C PHE A 702 10.83 16.89 10.46
N ARG A 703 9.93 17.11 11.43
CA ARG A 703 9.67 16.18 12.54
C ARG A 703 9.07 14.87 12.02
N ASP A 704 8.10 14.95 11.11
CA ASP A 704 7.48 13.75 10.52
C ASP A 704 8.42 13.04 9.52
N LEU A 705 9.43 13.78 9.02
CA LEU A 705 10.53 13.27 8.20
C LEU A 705 11.77 12.85 9.00
N GLN A 706 11.67 12.73 10.33
CA GLN A 706 12.76 12.20 11.15
C GLN A 706 13.26 10.85 10.61
N ASN A 707 14.58 10.65 10.65
CA ASN A 707 15.32 9.49 10.10
C ASN A 707 15.60 9.52 8.59
N ILE A 708 15.25 10.59 7.88
CA ILE A 708 15.71 10.79 6.50
C ILE A 708 17.15 11.31 6.53
N ASN A 709 18.09 10.36 6.49
CA ASN A 709 19.53 10.64 6.59
C ASN A 709 20.08 11.44 5.40
N ASP A 710 19.47 11.31 4.23
CA ASP A 710 19.94 11.97 3.01
C ASP A 710 19.02 13.13 2.60
N LYS A 711 19.41 14.36 2.95
CA LYS A 711 18.68 15.57 2.55
C LYS A 711 18.64 15.76 1.02
N GLN A 712 19.50 15.08 0.25
CA GLN A 712 19.44 15.10 -1.22
C GLN A 712 18.21 14.37 -1.76
N ASP A 713 17.56 13.53 -0.94
CA ASP A 713 16.28 12.90 -1.30
C ASP A 713 15.10 13.89 -1.20
N ILE A 714 15.30 15.11 -0.66
CA ILE A 714 14.27 16.14 -0.50
C ILE A 714 14.45 17.23 -1.57
N THR A 715 13.36 17.56 -2.26
CA THR A 715 13.30 18.73 -3.15
C THR A 715 12.13 19.61 -2.75
N ILE A 716 12.37 20.92 -2.63
CA ILE A 716 11.34 21.90 -2.36
C ILE A 716 10.93 22.55 -3.67
N VAL A 717 9.65 22.43 -4.01
CA VAL A 717 9.06 23.04 -5.20
C VAL A 717 8.18 24.19 -4.77
N VAL A 718 8.45 25.37 -5.31
CA VAL A 718 7.69 26.58 -5.03
C VAL A 718 6.74 26.86 -6.19
N HIS A 719 5.47 27.11 -5.87
CA HIS A 719 4.44 27.43 -6.85
C HIS A 719 4.25 28.97 -6.99
N ASN A 720 3.93 29.40 -8.21
CA ASN A 720 3.53 30.78 -8.56
C ASN A 720 4.50 31.90 -8.18
N LEU A 721 5.67 31.92 -8.81
CA LEU A 721 6.56 33.07 -8.74
C LEU A 721 6.27 34.03 -9.90
N ALA A 722 5.67 35.19 -9.62
CA ALA A 722 5.78 36.31 -10.55
C ALA A 722 7.28 36.66 -10.62
N ILE A 723 7.89 36.55 -11.81
CA ILE A 723 9.36 36.65 -11.99
C ILE A 723 9.87 38.05 -11.58
N SER A 724 8.99 39.05 -11.62
CA SER A 724 9.27 40.46 -11.32
C SER A 724 8.54 41.01 -10.08
N GLY A 725 7.78 40.18 -9.34
CA GLY A 725 6.89 40.64 -8.26
C GLY A 725 7.50 40.66 -6.85
N THR A 726 6.94 41.48 -5.97
CA THR A 726 7.33 41.55 -4.55
C THR A 726 7.07 40.23 -3.82
N SER A 727 6.04 39.50 -4.24
CA SER A 727 5.63 38.21 -3.67
C SER A 727 6.75 37.15 -3.67
N PHE A 728 7.57 37.07 -4.73
CA PHE A 728 8.68 36.12 -4.76
C PHE A 728 9.79 36.50 -3.77
N GLN A 729 10.16 37.77 -3.70
CA GLN A 729 11.20 38.22 -2.77
C GLN A 729 10.77 38.00 -1.32
N ASP A 730 9.50 38.25 -1.02
CA ASP A 730 8.92 38.03 0.31
C ASP A 730 8.97 36.54 0.69
N LEU A 731 8.57 35.63 -0.22
CA LEU A 731 8.66 34.18 0.01
C LEU A 731 10.11 33.69 0.11
N LYS A 732 11.02 34.20 -0.72
CA LYS A 732 12.44 33.85 -0.68
C LYS A 732 13.08 34.30 0.65
N ARG A 733 12.79 35.52 1.11
CA ARG A 733 13.22 36.04 2.42
C ARG A 733 12.72 35.14 3.53
N LEU A 734 11.44 34.81 3.51
CA LEU A 734 10.77 33.96 4.49
C LEU A 734 11.38 32.56 4.57
N LEU A 735 11.61 31.90 3.43
CA LEU A 735 12.21 30.57 3.38
C LEU A 735 13.69 30.58 3.78
N ASN A 736 14.47 31.56 3.32
CA ASN A 736 15.86 31.70 3.75
C ASN A 736 15.95 31.91 5.27
N GLY A 737 15.10 32.77 5.84
CA GLY A 737 15.05 32.98 7.29
C GLY A 737 14.63 31.72 8.05
N THR A 738 13.58 31.04 7.58
CA THR A 738 13.07 29.79 8.19
C THR A 738 14.12 28.69 8.20
N PHE A 739 14.75 28.41 7.06
CA PHE A 739 15.72 27.32 6.95
C PHE A 739 17.07 27.68 7.59
N ALA A 740 17.45 28.96 7.64
CA ALA A 740 18.59 29.43 8.44
C ALA A 740 18.36 29.18 9.94
N LYS A 741 17.17 29.48 10.47
CA LYS A 741 16.78 29.16 11.86
C LYS A 741 16.87 27.65 12.15
N MET A 742 16.63 26.80 11.16
CA MET A 742 16.73 25.33 11.28
C MET A 742 18.14 24.77 11.04
N GLY A 743 19.13 25.61 10.68
CA GLY A 743 20.47 25.15 10.33
C GLY A 743 20.52 24.32 9.04
N ILE A 744 19.60 24.56 8.09
CA ILE A 744 19.52 23.82 6.83
C ILE A 744 19.86 24.76 5.66
N PRO A 745 20.95 24.52 4.92
CA PRO A 745 21.28 25.37 3.78
C PRO A 745 20.32 25.11 2.61
N LEU A 746 19.82 26.19 1.99
CA LEU A 746 19.01 26.15 0.77
C LEU A 746 19.86 26.52 -0.45
N VAL A 747 19.66 25.81 -1.56
CA VAL A 747 20.21 26.16 -2.87
C VAL A 747 19.06 26.45 -3.84
N TRP A 748 18.99 27.69 -4.29
CA TRP A 748 17.97 28.13 -5.25
C TRP A 748 18.42 27.87 -6.68
N SER A 749 17.59 27.17 -7.46
CA SER A 749 17.79 27.04 -8.90
C SER A 749 17.63 28.43 -9.57
N THR A 750 18.66 28.89 -10.27
CA THR A 750 18.89 30.31 -10.60
C THR A 750 18.13 30.85 -11.81
N VAL A 751 17.11 30.14 -12.31
CA VAL A 751 16.33 30.54 -13.49
C VAL A 751 15.42 31.77 -13.23
N LEU A 752 15.32 32.22 -11.97
CA LEU A 752 14.37 33.26 -11.54
C LEU A 752 14.89 34.71 -11.64
N PHE A 753 16.13 34.95 -12.08
CA PHE A 753 16.72 36.29 -12.05
C PHE A 753 17.25 36.75 -13.41
N LYS A 754 16.47 37.63 -14.04
CA LYS A 754 16.99 38.73 -14.86
C LYS A 754 16.10 39.95 -14.59
N SER A 755 16.53 40.89 -13.75
CA SER A 755 16.12 42.27 -13.97
C SER A 755 16.94 42.77 -15.16
N SER A 756 16.28 43.35 -16.14
CA SER A 756 16.91 43.98 -17.30
C SER A 756 17.64 45.28 -16.95
N ASP A 757 17.39 45.86 -15.77
CA ASP A 757 17.57 47.32 -15.57
C ASP A 757 18.47 47.74 -14.41
N GLN A 758 19.44 46.92 -13.98
CA GLN A 758 20.51 47.40 -13.09
C GLN A 758 21.90 47.21 -13.69
N VAL A 759 22.14 47.96 -14.77
CA VAL A 759 23.46 48.56 -15.01
C VAL A 759 23.40 49.96 -14.38
N GLU A 760 23.57 50.05 -13.07
CA GLU A 760 23.81 51.33 -12.42
C GLU A 760 25.25 51.77 -12.73
N THR A 761 25.40 52.65 -13.73
CA THR A 761 26.50 53.60 -13.75
C THR A 761 26.24 54.63 -12.64
N GLY A 762 26.61 54.28 -11.40
CA GLY A 762 26.46 55.14 -10.22
C GLY A 762 27.80 55.37 -9.53
N SER A 763 28.40 56.53 -9.80
CA SER A 763 29.53 57.09 -9.04
C SER A 763 29.17 57.18 -7.55
N LEU A 764 29.91 56.48 -6.69
CA LEU A 764 29.85 56.69 -5.23
C LEU A 764 31.19 57.23 -4.71
N THR A 765 31.08 58.47 -4.25
CA THR A 765 32.01 59.21 -3.40
C THR A 765 32.26 58.50 -2.07
N ALA A 766 33.44 58.75 -1.53
CA ALA A 766 33.96 58.23 -0.27
C ALA A 766 33.03 58.42 0.95
N SER A 767 32.85 57.37 1.73
CA SER A 767 33.20 57.31 3.16
C SER A 767 32.84 55.93 3.74
N ASP A 768 33.63 55.54 4.74
CA ASP A 768 33.45 54.42 5.67
C ASP A 768 33.81 52.99 5.20
N LYS A 769 35.08 52.67 5.44
CA LYS A 769 35.62 51.31 5.56
C LYS A 769 35.13 50.65 6.86
N PRO A 770 34.98 49.31 6.84
CA PRO A 770 35.66 48.50 7.83
C PRO A 770 36.62 47.49 7.20
N THR A 771 37.73 47.33 7.89
CA THR A 771 38.94 46.60 7.55
C THR A 771 38.70 45.09 7.56
N LEU A 772 38.93 44.43 6.42
CA LEU A 772 39.20 42.99 6.35
C LEU A 772 40.45 42.77 5.48
N THR A 773 41.41 42.07 6.09
CA THR A 773 42.77 41.84 5.63
C THR A 773 42.81 40.92 4.39
N LEU A 774 43.34 41.47 3.30
CA LEU A 774 43.71 40.76 2.07
C LEU A 774 45.06 40.06 2.26
N ASN A 775 45.11 38.75 2.03
CA ASN A 775 46.31 38.08 1.54
C ASN A 775 46.29 38.09 0.00
N LYS A 776 47.38 38.56 -0.60
CA LYS A 776 47.54 38.83 -2.04
C LYS A 776 47.54 37.56 -2.91
N PRO A 777 47.16 37.69 -4.20
CA PRO A 777 47.29 36.68 -5.24
C PRO A 777 48.65 36.73 -5.93
N GLY A 778 49.15 35.56 -6.36
CA GLY A 778 50.30 35.40 -7.24
C GLY A 778 49.87 34.92 -8.62
N GLU A 779 50.39 35.59 -9.64
CA GLU A 779 50.25 35.36 -11.07
C GLU A 779 50.66 33.94 -11.50
N ILE A 780 50.11 33.45 -12.63
CA ILE A 780 50.89 32.88 -13.74
C ILE A 780 50.04 32.92 -15.02
N SER A 781 50.63 33.53 -16.03
CA SER A 781 50.16 33.71 -17.40
C SER A 781 50.87 32.71 -18.32
N LYS A 782 50.16 32.27 -19.37
CA LYS A 782 50.62 31.89 -20.73
C LYS A 782 51.92 31.06 -20.91
N ARG A 783 51.80 29.98 -21.71
CA ARG A 783 52.68 29.48 -22.81
C ARG A 783 52.48 27.94 -22.92
N VAL A 784 52.53 27.23 -24.06
CA VAL A 784 52.83 27.51 -25.47
C VAL A 784 52.48 26.24 -26.27
N ALA A 785 52.14 26.42 -27.55
CA ALA A 785 52.01 25.38 -28.57
C ALA A 785 53.37 24.87 -29.10
N ARG A 786 53.35 23.73 -29.81
CA ARG A 786 54.43 23.10 -30.63
C ARG A 786 55.27 22.03 -29.91
N SER A 787 55.22 20.81 -30.41
CA SER A 787 56.22 20.32 -31.38
C SER A 787 55.80 18.96 -31.95
N ASN A 788 56.05 18.82 -33.25
CA ASN A 788 56.06 17.59 -34.02
C ASN A 788 57.49 17.01 -34.00
N ASP A 789 57.54 15.71 -34.28
CA ASP A 789 58.55 14.95 -35.03
C ASP A 789 59.79 14.33 -34.36
N GLU A 790 59.94 13.05 -34.76
CA GLU A 790 61.11 12.17 -34.89
C GLU A 790 61.74 11.50 -33.66
N ILE A 791 61.68 10.16 -33.64
CA ILE A 791 62.86 9.29 -33.86
C ILE A 791 62.40 7.90 -34.35
N VAL A 792 63.23 7.36 -35.25
CA VAL A 792 63.05 6.26 -36.19
C VAL A 792 63.94 5.05 -35.80
N LYS A 793 63.56 3.84 -36.27
CA LYS A 793 64.31 2.55 -36.39
C LYS A 793 64.53 1.78 -35.07
N SER A 794 64.52 0.45 -34.98
CA SER A 794 64.45 -0.72 -35.89
C SER A 794 64.36 -1.96 -34.94
N VAL A 795 63.78 -3.11 -35.26
CA VAL A 795 64.51 -4.31 -35.77
C VAL A 795 63.53 -5.49 -35.94
N GLN A 796 63.48 -6.00 -37.17
CA GLN A 796 63.42 -7.38 -37.67
C GLN A 796 62.41 -8.45 -37.18
N HIS A 797 61.64 -8.91 -38.17
CA HIS A 797 61.42 -10.29 -38.65
C HIS A 797 61.40 -11.49 -37.70
N GLY A 798 60.28 -12.21 -37.77
CA GLY A 798 60.18 -13.63 -37.46
C GLY A 798 58.93 -14.25 -38.11
N THR A 799 59.03 -14.61 -39.39
CA THR A 799 58.12 -15.51 -40.11
C THR A 799 58.37 -16.94 -39.66
N VAL A 800 57.36 -17.67 -39.19
CA VAL A 800 57.27 -19.14 -39.34
C VAL A 800 55.82 -19.56 -39.59
N SER A 801 55.68 -20.27 -40.71
CA SER A 801 54.53 -20.99 -41.24
C SER A 801 54.21 -22.30 -40.50
N SER A 802 52.96 -22.78 -40.62
CA SER A 802 52.53 -24.19 -40.89
C SER A 802 51.18 -24.44 -40.18
N THR A 803 50.04 -24.48 -40.88
CA THR A 803 49.43 -25.55 -41.70
C THR A 803 48.82 -26.73 -40.93
N ASN A 804 47.54 -26.98 -41.26
CA ASN A 804 46.80 -28.26 -41.28
C ASN A 804 46.30 -28.81 -39.93
N HIS A 805 45.12 -29.44 -39.79
CA HIS A 805 44.08 -29.90 -40.72
C HIS A 805 42.79 -30.26 -39.91
N TYR A 806 41.66 -30.38 -40.63
CA TYR A 806 40.45 -31.21 -40.43
C TYR A 806 40.31 -32.05 -39.13
N GLY A 807 39.14 -32.22 -38.50
CA GLY A 807 37.76 -31.99 -38.89
C GLY A 807 36.81 -32.78 -37.95
N THR A 808 35.51 -32.74 -38.28
CA THR A 808 34.43 -33.69 -37.91
C THR A 808 33.85 -33.71 -36.47
N LEU A 809 32.60 -33.22 -36.39
CA LEU A 809 31.45 -33.75 -35.62
C LEU A 809 31.25 -35.27 -35.85
N PRO A 810 30.54 -36.06 -35.00
CA PRO A 810 29.23 -35.71 -34.42
C PRO A 810 28.83 -36.29 -33.02
N SER A 811 27.68 -35.79 -32.54
CA SER A 811 26.56 -36.46 -31.84
C SER A 811 26.67 -37.07 -30.41
N VAL A 812 25.81 -36.50 -29.54
CA VAL A 812 24.76 -37.11 -28.68
C VAL A 812 25.12 -37.96 -27.44
N SER A 813 24.29 -37.75 -26.40
CA SER A 813 23.96 -38.53 -25.17
C SER A 813 24.64 -38.04 -23.88
N GLU A 814 23.94 -37.31 -23.01
CA GLU A 814 23.00 -37.77 -21.95
C GLU A 814 23.73 -38.18 -20.64
N ASP A 815 23.16 -37.65 -19.55
CA ASP A 815 23.28 -38.04 -18.14
C ASP A 815 24.54 -37.70 -17.31
N GLY A 816 24.47 -36.53 -16.66
CA GLY A 816 23.97 -36.50 -15.28
C GLY A 816 24.89 -37.05 -14.19
N GLY A 817 25.93 -36.27 -13.87
CA GLY A 817 26.94 -36.59 -12.86
C GLY A 817 26.45 -36.66 -11.40
N VAL A 818 26.99 -37.67 -10.72
CA VAL A 818 27.06 -37.87 -9.27
C VAL A 818 27.94 -36.79 -8.63
N GLN A 819 27.41 -36.06 -7.63
CA GLN A 819 28.18 -35.11 -6.82
C GLN A 819 28.81 -35.80 -5.60
N ASN A 820 30.14 -35.77 -5.55
CA ASN A 820 30.93 -36.05 -4.34
C ASN A 820 31.37 -34.74 -3.67
N ARG A 821 31.43 -34.80 -2.34
CA ARG A 821 31.85 -33.77 -1.38
C ARG A 821 33.27 -33.24 -1.63
N CYS A 822 33.51 -31.99 -1.27
CA CYS A 822 34.76 -31.62 -0.60
C CYS A 822 34.57 -30.45 0.39
N HIS A 823 35.07 -30.66 1.60
CA HIS A 823 35.13 -29.73 2.73
C HIS A 823 36.27 -28.72 2.56
N THR A 824 36.11 -27.51 3.08
CA THR A 824 37.23 -26.82 3.75
C THR A 824 36.71 -25.88 4.84
N LYS A 825 37.16 -26.14 6.08
CA LYS A 825 37.07 -25.27 7.26
C LYS A 825 38.13 -24.18 7.15
N VAL A 826 37.85 -22.96 7.63
CA VAL A 826 38.87 -22.02 8.11
C VAL A 826 38.44 -21.45 9.45
N SER A 827 39.39 -21.44 10.36
CA SER A 827 39.33 -21.27 11.81
C SER A 827 39.35 -19.81 12.27
N VAL A 828 38.78 -19.63 13.46
CA VAL A 828 38.80 -18.45 14.33
C VAL A 828 40.11 -18.40 15.13
N THR A 829 40.69 -17.21 15.31
CA THR A 829 41.65 -16.94 16.39
C THR A 829 41.30 -15.64 17.11
N LYS A 830 41.27 -15.76 18.44
CA LYS A 830 41.14 -14.72 19.47
C LYS A 830 42.41 -13.89 19.60
N GLY A 831 42.27 -12.66 20.08
CA GLY A 831 43.29 -11.92 20.81
C GLY A 831 42.61 -11.02 21.83
N CYS A 832 42.78 -11.34 23.11
CA CYS A 832 42.51 -10.47 24.26
C CYS A 832 43.84 -9.89 24.71
N ASP A 833 43.86 -8.65 25.18
CA ASP A 833 44.77 -8.22 26.24
C ASP A 833 44.09 -7.13 27.08
N GLU A 834 44.32 -7.27 28.39
CA GLU A 834 43.79 -6.52 29.52
C GLU A 834 44.55 -5.21 29.75
N MET A 835 43.90 -4.19 30.34
CA MET A 835 44.55 -3.36 31.36
C MET A 835 43.55 -2.67 32.29
N LYS A 836 44.04 -2.44 33.51
CA LYS A 836 43.39 -2.34 34.83
C LYS A 836 42.62 -1.03 35.14
N SER A 837 41.91 -1.14 36.27
CA SER A 837 41.32 -0.17 37.19
C SER A 837 42.24 1.03 37.55
N ASP A 838 41.80 2.18 38.08
CA ASP A 838 41.02 2.42 39.31
C ASP A 838 40.51 3.89 39.38
N ASP A 839 39.70 4.14 40.41
CA ASP A 839 39.37 5.41 41.10
C ASP A 839 38.04 6.14 40.84
N VAL A 840 37.39 6.32 41.98
CA VAL A 840 36.11 6.94 42.33
C VAL A 840 36.34 8.42 42.59
N GLU A 841 35.42 9.29 42.16
CA GLU A 841 35.02 10.45 42.97
C GLU A 841 33.63 10.99 42.55
N GLU A 842 32.83 11.25 43.58
CA GLU A 842 31.53 11.91 43.54
C GLU A 842 31.66 13.39 43.16
N GLY A 843 30.73 13.91 42.37
CA GLY A 843 30.62 15.34 42.10
C GLY A 843 29.31 15.66 41.40
N ALA A 844 28.32 16.08 42.18
CA ALA A 844 27.08 16.65 41.69
C ALA A 844 27.35 17.91 40.86
N ASP A 845 26.74 18.01 39.69
CA ASP A 845 26.24 19.30 39.21
C ASP A 845 25.19 19.12 38.12
N VAL A 846 24.01 19.65 38.42
CA VAL A 846 22.88 19.83 37.51
C VAL A 846 23.29 20.87 36.48
N LYS A 847 23.43 20.47 35.21
CA LYS A 847 23.49 21.40 34.08
C LYS A 847 22.55 20.94 32.98
N ASP A 848 21.63 21.84 32.65
CA ASP A 848 20.68 21.78 31.56
C ASP A 848 21.30 21.25 30.27
N THR A 849 20.93 20.04 29.89
CA THR A 849 21.13 19.50 28.53
C THR A 849 19.90 19.79 27.70
N GLU A 850 19.79 21.01 27.18
CA GLU A 850 19.05 21.28 25.95
C GLU A 850 20.00 21.92 24.93
N THR A 851 19.90 21.44 23.68
CA THR A 851 20.51 21.96 22.44
C THR A 851 21.95 21.51 22.08
N SER A 852 22.13 20.27 21.62
CA SER A 852 23.34 19.94 20.81
C SER A 852 23.19 18.89 19.68
N GLU A 853 21.98 18.53 19.23
CA GLU A 853 21.81 17.46 18.22
C GLU A 853 21.86 17.87 16.72
N PHE A 854 22.21 19.11 16.36
CA PHE A 854 22.11 19.56 14.95
C PHE A 854 23.43 19.75 14.16
N LYS A 855 24.58 19.26 14.63
CA LYS A 855 25.89 19.71 14.08
C LYS A 855 26.49 19.00 12.86
N ASP A 856 25.90 17.93 12.29
CA ASP A 856 26.54 17.18 11.18
C ASP A 856 25.76 17.16 9.84
N PHE A 857 25.10 18.25 9.44
CA PHE A 857 24.32 18.29 8.19
C PHE A 857 25.00 19.12 7.07
N GLN A 858 25.76 18.49 6.16
CA GLN A 858 26.50 19.19 5.10
C GLN A 858 25.85 19.25 3.70
N HIS A 859 24.69 18.63 3.45
CA HIS A 859 24.07 18.66 2.12
C HIS A 859 22.91 19.67 2.03
N PRO A 860 22.94 20.63 1.07
CA PRO A 860 21.87 21.62 0.91
C PRO A 860 20.61 21.03 0.27
N ILE A 861 19.45 21.59 0.62
CA ILE A 861 18.16 21.27 -0.01
C ILE A 861 17.96 22.17 -1.22
N MET A 862 17.58 21.56 -2.34
CA MET A 862 17.31 22.30 -3.57
C MET A 862 15.90 22.91 -3.54
N VAL A 863 15.81 24.20 -3.90
CA VAL A 863 14.57 24.92 -4.10
C VAL A 863 14.41 25.25 -5.58
N VAL A 864 13.30 24.82 -6.17
CA VAL A 864 13.02 24.96 -7.60
C VAL A 864 11.65 25.60 -7.84
N ASP A 865 11.54 26.39 -8.91
CA ASP A 865 10.26 26.90 -9.39
C ASP A 865 9.55 25.81 -10.20
N ILE A 866 8.24 25.64 -10.01
CA ILE A 866 7.48 24.60 -10.72
C ILE A 866 7.57 24.68 -12.26
N ARG A 867 7.71 25.86 -12.85
CA ARG A 867 7.87 26.05 -14.31
C ARG A 867 9.24 25.62 -14.81
N THR A 868 10.24 25.66 -13.94
CA THR A 868 11.62 25.28 -14.26
C THR A 868 11.97 23.91 -13.68
N PHE A 869 11.01 23.28 -13.01
CA PHE A 869 11.10 21.95 -12.45
C PHE A 869 11.03 20.90 -13.57
N ILE A 870 12.11 20.85 -14.37
CA ILE A 870 12.27 19.92 -15.49
C ILE A 870 13.09 18.68 -15.08
N GLY A 871 13.63 18.63 -13.87
CA GLY A 871 14.05 17.38 -13.24
C GLY A 871 14.25 17.49 -11.74
N CYS A 872 13.68 16.54 -10.99
CA CYS A 872 14.31 15.91 -9.82
C CYS A 872 13.49 14.68 -9.40
N GLU A 873 14.17 13.56 -9.16
CA GLU A 873 13.61 12.35 -8.52
C GLU A 873 13.94 12.36 -7.02
N GLY A 874 13.61 13.46 -6.34
CA GLY A 874 13.57 13.44 -4.89
C GLY A 874 12.62 12.32 -4.46
N LYS A 875 13.04 11.48 -3.51
CA LYS A 875 12.09 10.56 -2.87
C LYS A 875 10.96 11.37 -2.24
N ILE A 876 11.26 12.58 -1.79
CA ILE A 876 10.33 13.46 -1.09
C ILE A 876 10.26 14.79 -1.83
N LEU A 877 9.04 15.20 -2.14
CA LEU A 877 8.75 16.48 -2.76
C LEU A 877 7.92 17.33 -1.81
N ILE A 878 8.47 18.46 -1.37
CA ILE A 878 7.75 19.44 -0.57
C ILE A 878 7.27 20.55 -1.50
N SER A 879 5.98 20.57 -1.80
CA SER A 879 5.33 21.61 -2.59
C SER A 879 4.86 22.72 -1.66
N LEU A 880 5.44 23.91 -1.81
CA LEU A 880 5.03 25.14 -1.13
C LEU A 880 4.15 25.95 -2.07
N ASP A 881 2.88 26.10 -1.72
CA ASP A 881 1.92 26.89 -2.50
C ASP A 881 1.25 27.96 -1.64
N GLN A 882 1.59 29.21 -1.90
CA GLN A 882 0.98 30.37 -1.27
C GLN A 882 -0.48 30.61 -1.67
N CYS A 883 -0.92 29.98 -2.77
CA CYS A 883 -2.22 30.19 -3.39
C CYS A 883 -3.17 29.00 -3.22
N GLY A 884 -2.85 27.96 -2.44
CA GLY A 884 -3.80 26.88 -2.11
C GLY A 884 -4.52 26.21 -3.29
N MET A 885 -3.85 26.02 -4.43
CA MET A 885 -4.42 25.54 -5.70
C MET A 885 -5.55 26.41 -6.29
N PHE A 886 -5.68 27.68 -5.89
CA PHE A 886 -6.61 28.64 -6.51
C PHE A 886 -6.26 29.04 -7.94
N GLN A 887 -5.09 28.62 -8.42
CA GLN A 887 -4.63 28.82 -9.79
C GLN A 887 -5.41 28.05 -10.87
N HIS A 888 -6.67 27.68 -10.61
CA HIS A 888 -7.54 26.93 -11.50
C HIS A 888 -8.37 27.86 -12.38
N PHE A 889 -8.28 27.70 -13.69
CA PHE A 889 -9.15 28.36 -14.67
C PHE A 889 -10.15 27.33 -15.22
N PRO A 890 -11.47 27.60 -15.22
CA PRO A 890 -12.44 26.79 -15.96
C PRO A 890 -12.07 26.79 -17.45
N GLY A 891 -11.59 25.66 -17.94
CA GLY A 891 -11.00 25.57 -19.28
C GLY A 891 -9.62 26.23 -19.35
N GLN A 892 -8.59 25.38 -19.44
CA GLN A 892 -7.21 25.67 -19.83
C GLN A 892 -6.22 26.14 -18.73
N GLY A 893 -5.28 25.24 -18.38
CA GLY A 893 -3.88 25.61 -18.11
C GLY A 893 -3.43 25.87 -16.66
N GLY A 894 -4.35 25.89 -15.69
CA GLY A 894 -4.05 26.33 -14.32
C GLY A 894 -3.43 25.27 -13.39
N VAL A 895 -4.09 24.12 -13.24
CA VAL A 895 -3.68 23.08 -12.26
C VAL A 895 -2.68 22.07 -12.86
N GLY A 896 -2.33 22.22 -14.13
CA GLY A 896 -1.32 21.40 -14.81
C GLY A 896 0.04 21.39 -14.07
N TRP A 897 0.37 22.48 -13.37
CA TRP A 897 1.63 22.62 -12.63
C TRP A 897 1.71 21.73 -11.38
N HIS A 898 0.63 21.59 -10.60
CA HIS A 898 0.65 20.63 -9.48
C HIS A 898 0.72 19.19 -9.97
N ARG A 899 0.05 18.90 -11.10
CA ARG A 899 0.19 17.61 -11.78
C ARG A 899 1.66 17.34 -12.12
N ILE A 900 2.40 18.31 -12.66
CA ILE A 900 3.84 18.21 -12.98
C ILE A 900 4.67 17.86 -11.73
N SER A 901 4.42 18.49 -10.58
CA SER A 901 5.10 18.12 -9.33
C SER A 901 4.83 16.67 -8.93
N LEU A 902 3.55 16.29 -8.91
CA LEU A 902 3.11 14.97 -8.45
C LEU A 902 3.66 13.84 -9.31
N VAL A 903 3.70 14.02 -10.64
CA VAL A 903 4.22 13.00 -11.57
C VAL A 903 5.73 12.77 -11.50
N ARG A 904 6.44 13.62 -10.76
CA ARG A 904 7.90 13.56 -10.56
C ARG A 904 8.27 13.12 -9.14
N CYS A 905 7.29 12.96 -8.26
CA CYS A 905 7.50 12.52 -6.89
C CYS A 905 7.63 10.98 -6.84
N VAL A 906 8.78 10.49 -6.38
CA VAL A 906 9.08 9.05 -6.37
C VAL A 906 8.58 8.34 -5.12
N ALA A 907 8.33 9.01 -3.99
CA ALA A 907 7.83 8.30 -2.82
C ALA A 907 6.82 9.07 -1.97
N GLN A 908 7.09 10.33 -1.61
CA GLN A 908 6.19 11.11 -0.75
C GLN A 908 6.04 12.54 -1.24
N TYR A 909 4.79 12.95 -1.40
CA TYR A 909 4.43 14.33 -1.67
C TYR A 909 3.92 14.98 -0.39
N ILE A 910 4.47 16.15 -0.07
CA ILE A 910 4.09 16.98 1.06
C ILE A 910 3.63 18.30 0.50
N TYR A 911 2.40 18.67 0.80
CA TYR A 911 1.80 19.90 0.35
C TYR A 911 1.68 20.87 1.52
N VAL A 912 2.33 22.02 1.40
CA VAL A 912 2.34 23.07 2.42
C VAL A 912 1.65 24.28 1.84
N THR A 913 0.59 24.75 2.51
CA THR A 913 -0.24 25.85 2.03
C THR A 913 -0.70 26.75 3.16
N TRP A 914 -1.13 27.96 2.79
CA TRP A 914 -1.77 28.92 3.67
C TRP A 914 -3.22 28.50 3.95
N PRO A 915 -3.83 28.98 5.05
CA PRO A 915 -5.27 28.88 5.26
C PRO A 915 -6.03 29.37 4.03
N GLU A 916 -7.18 28.75 3.72
CA GLU A 916 -7.87 28.97 2.44
C GLU A 916 -8.17 30.45 2.15
N GLN A 917 -8.59 31.23 3.15
CA GLN A 917 -8.83 32.67 3.01
C GLN A 917 -7.55 33.45 2.66
N GLU A 918 -6.44 33.15 3.35
CA GLU A 918 -5.14 33.79 3.09
C GLU A 918 -4.62 33.39 1.70
N ALA A 919 -4.78 32.11 1.33
CA ALA A 919 -4.41 31.59 0.02
C ALA A 919 -5.20 32.25 -1.13
N ALA A 920 -6.50 32.45 -0.95
CA ALA A 920 -7.34 33.16 -1.91
C ALA A 920 -6.90 34.63 -2.07
N GLN A 921 -6.52 35.29 -0.98
CA GLN A 921 -5.99 36.66 -1.03
C GLN A 921 -4.63 36.73 -1.74
N ASN A 922 -3.70 35.84 -1.39
CA ASN A 922 -2.41 35.73 -2.07
C ASN A 922 -2.58 35.48 -3.58
N TRP A 923 -3.57 34.67 -3.95
CA TRP A 923 -3.90 34.44 -5.36
C TRP A 923 -4.42 35.70 -6.06
N ARG A 924 -5.31 36.48 -5.44
CA ARG A 924 -5.77 37.77 -5.99
C ARG A 924 -4.61 38.76 -6.18
N LYS A 925 -3.72 38.85 -5.18
CA LYS A 925 -2.50 39.67 -5.27
C LYS A 925 -1.64 39.22 -6.46
N TYR A 926 -1.40 37.92 -6.58
CA TYR A 926 -0.65 37.35 -7.70
C TYR A 926 -1.28 37.68 -9.06
N ILE A 927 -2.60 37.56 -9.20
CA ILE A 927 -3.29 37.89 -10.45
C ILE A 927 -3.19 39.37 -10.78
N SER A 928 -3.25 40.26 -9.79
CA SER A 928 -3.04 41.71 -10.01
C SER A 928 -1.60 42.05 -10.43
N GLU A 929 -0.59 41.41 -9.82
CA GLU A 929 0.81 41.53 -10.26
C GLU A 929 0.99 40.98 -11.69
N TYR A 930 0.35 39.84 -12.00
CA TYR A 930 0.38 39.24 -13.33
C TYR A 930 -0.30 40.09 -14.39
N GLU A 931 -1.43 40.72 -14.05
CA GLU A 931 -2.14 41.67 -14.91
C GLU A 931 -1.24 42.85 -15.28
N THR A 932 -0.56 43.43 -14.30
CA THR A 932 0.41 44.52 -14.50
C THR A 932 1.54 44.09 -15.45
N ASP A 933 2.11 42.89 -15.24
CA ASP A 933 3.16 42.33 -16.11
C ASP A 933 2.65 42.13 -17.55
N VAL A 934 1.45 41.58 -17.73
CA VAL A 934 0.84 41.36 -19.05
C VAL A 934 0.66 42.68 -19.79
N PHE A 935 0.13 43.71 -19.13
CA PHE A 935 -0.13 45.01 -19.76
C PHE A 935 1.14 45.83 -20.02
N SER A 936 2.24 45.54 -19.33
CA SER A 936 3.54 46.18 -19.56
C SER A 936 4.31 45.63 -20.78
N ARG A 937 3.84 44.54 -21.40
CA ARG A 937 4.52 43.89 -22.53
C ARG A 937 4.04 44.44 -23.86
N ASP A 938 4.88 45.23 -24.51
CA ASP A 938 4.59 45.83 -25.82
C ASP A 938 4.55 44.84 -27.00
N ASN A 939 4.88 43.56 -26.78
CA ASN A 939 5.10 42.57 -27.84
C ASN A 939 4.00 41.50 -27.96
N LEU A 940 2.89 41.63 -27.25
CA LEU A 940 1.76 40.70 -27.35
C LEU A 940 0.86 41.05 -28.53
N THR A 941 0.42 40.04 -29.30
CA THR A 941 -0.64 40.24 -30.29
C THR A 941 -1.98 40.51 -29.59
N GLU A 942 -2.94 41.13 -30.28
CA GLU A 942 -4.28 41.39 -29.72
C GLU A 942 -4.96 40.09 -29.24
N GLU A 943 -4.86 39.01 -30.02
CA GLU A 943 -5.38 37.69 -29.63
C GLU A 943 -4.69 37.16 -28.36
N GLN A 944 -3.37 37.31 -28.24
CA GLN A 944 -2.64 36.91 -27.04
C GLN A 944 -3.06 37.74 -25.84
N LEU A 945 -3.21 39.05 -26.01
CA LEU A 945 -3.63 39.97 -24.96
C LEU A 945 -5.04 39.64 -24.46
N ASP A 946 -5.99 39.43 -25.35
CA ASP A 946 -7.36 39.06 -25.00
C ASP A 946 -7.44 37.69 -24.33
N PHE A 947 -6.65 36.72 -24.81
CA PHE A 947 -6.49 35.45 -24.12
C PHE A 947 -5.97 35.64 -22.68
N ARG A 948 -4.96 36.49 -22.46
CA ARG A 948 -4.44 36.79 -21.12
C ARG A 948 -5.45 37.51 -20.24
N LYS A 949 -6.19 38.50 -20.77
CA LYS A 949 -7.28 39.18 -20.04
C LYS A 949 -8.35 38.19 -19.59
N ASN A 950 -8.74 37.26 -20.46
CA ASN A 950 -9.68 36.23 -20.08
C ASN A 950 -9.13 35.30 -18.99
N GLN A 951 -7.85 34.94 -19.03
CA GLN A 951 -7.19 34.20 -17.94
C GLN A 951 -7.24 34.99 -16.63
N ILE A 952 -6.87 36.27 -16.63
CA ILE A 952 -6.91 37.15 -15.45
C ILE A 952 -8.32 37.17 -14.84
N ARG A 953 -9.36 37.41 -15.67
CA ARG A 953 -10.76 37.42 -15.23
C ARG A 953 -11.18 36.09 -14.58
N GLN A 954 -10.91 34.97 -15.25
CA GLN A 954 -11.24 33.64 -14.73
C GLN A 954 -10.49 33.33 -13.43
N GLY A 955 -9.23 33.77 -13.31
CA GLY A 955 -8.43 33.60 -12.09
C GLY A 955 -9.01 34.39 -10.92
N MET A 956 -9.44 35.63 -11.17
CA MET A 956 -10.13 36.43 -10.17
C MET A 956 -11.44 35.78 -9.74
N GLU A 957 -12.26 35.28 -10.67
CA GLU A 957 -13.51 34.55 -10.38
C GLU A 957 -13.24 33.30 -9.53
N ALA A 958 -12.22 32.50 -9.86
CA ALA A 958 -11.84 31.30 -9.12
C ALA A 958 -11.49 31.57 -7.65
N SER A 959 -10.96 32.77 -7.34
CA SER A 959 -10.64 33.18 -5.97
C SER A 959 -11.85 33.37 -5.05
N TYR A 960 -13.07 33.38 -5.61
CA TYR A 960 -14.33 33.48 -4.87
C TYR A 960 -15.04 32.13 -4.73
N HIS A 961 -14.47 31.07 -5.28
CA HIS A 961 -15.00 29.71 -5.20
C HIS A 961 -14.19 28.86 -4.22
N GLN A 962 -14.61 27.61 -4.01
CA GLN A 962 -13.85 26.65 -3.22
C GLN A 962 -12.59 26.22 -3.99
N SER A 963 -11.45 26.15 -3.31
CA SER A 963 -10.20 25.73 -3.94
C SER A 963 -10.24 24.29 -4.47
N CYS A 964 -9.37 23.97 -5.43
CA CYS A 964 -9.19 22.59 -5.87
C CYS A 964 -8.76 21.68 -4.70
N LEU A 965 -7.95 22.20 -3.78
CA LEU A 965 -7.48 21.45 -2.61
C LEU A 965 -8.63 20.96 -1.74
N GLU A 966 -9.63 21.80 -1.44
CA GLU A 966 -10.76 21.37 -0.63
C GLU A 966 -11.57 20.26 -1.30
N LYS A 967 -11.73 20.32 -2.64
CA LYS A 967 -12.37 19.23 -3.39
C LYS A 967 -11.57 17.93 -3.26
N LEU A 968 -10.24 17.98 -3.33
CA LEU A 968 -9.38 16.81 -3.12
C LEU A 968 -9.48 16.26 -1.69
N LEU A 969 -9.70 17.11 -0.69
CA LEU A 969 -9.91 16.70 0.71
C LEU A 969 -11.24 15.98 0.91
N THR A 970 -12.32 16.43 0.26
CA THR A 970 -13.61 15.71 0.32
C THR A 970 -13.53 14.28 -0.21
N ARG A 971 -12.54 14.00 -1.07
CA ARG A 971 -12.24 12.67 -1.62
C ARG A 971 -11.29 11.85 -0.77
N ASN A 972 -10.89 12.37 0.40
CA ASN A 972 -9.94 11.73 1.31
C ASN A 972 -8.59 11.40 0.64
N LEU A 973 -8.10 12.26 -0.26
CA LEU A 973 -6.87 12.00 -1.02
C LEU A 973 -5.59 12.49 -0.33
N PHE A 974 -5.70 13.40 0.65
CA PHE A 974 -4.60 13.87 1.49
C PHE A 974 -4.77 13.44 2.95
N GLU A 975 -3.67 13.26 3.66
CA GLU A 975 -3.65 13.20 5.13
C GLU A 975 -3.35 14.59 5.67
N GLU A 976 -4.35 15.24 6.26
CA GLU A 976 -4.17 16.56 6.87
C GLU A 976 -3.50 16.44 8.24
N LYS A 977 -2.41 17.18 8.42
CA LYS A 977 -1.67 17.27 9.68
C LYS A 977 -2.09 18.56 10.39
N TYR A 978 -2.90 18.39 11.43
CA TYR A 978 -3.40 19.50 12.22
C TYR A 978 -2.28 20.20 13.02
N PRO A 979 -2.41 21.53 13.25
CA PRO A 979 -1.53 22.33 14.10
C PRO A 979 -1.30 21.78 15.50
#